data_AF-S2ZT42-F1
#
_entry.id   AF-S2ZT42-F1
#
_cell.length_a   1.000
_cell.length_b   1.000
_cell.length_c   1.000
_cell.angle_alpha   90.00
_cell.angle_beta   90.00
_cell.angle_gamma   90.00
#
_symmetry.space_group_name_H-M   'P 1'
#
loop_
_entity.id
_entity.type
_entity.pdbx_description
1 polymer ?
#
loop_
_entity_poly.entity_id
_entity_poly.type
_entity_poly.pdbx_seq_one_letter_code
_entity_poly.pdbx_strand_id
1 'polypeptide(L)'
;VNGKNVNLTVSEAEVKKSAVAAVTVSTDTTDANNPLTVTPTTSADGTTKDYKVTIDGTKIANKTNLSYKANGGTAKQVSLADGLNFKNGTLTTASIDDNGVVKYDVNTASITAGTDGTITGPTTDGVATAKNVADAINAAKKASKTEITANTGEAANATTGNVTLTSITAADGHTVYDVKLNDKVTLGSGANAVTIDGTTGAITGKTATIGGVTVNGTANTIGGLSNTTWNGTATTGRAATEDQLKAVADAASSQTWNITADKAGTTGNQTGTKKNATVGKDETVELVAGDNLTINQNERKFTYSLNKDLANLTSVSIGTGTTETIKLDGATGKITAKNAVIGGVTVDGDNHHVTGLANTTWNGTATTGRAATEDQLKAVAETAKTTTDAVNLKFTGDTNTSPGVVNLKDDTLGVVGDGKYVSTDANGKNLTVKVSEAEVKKSAVAAVTVSTDTTDANNPLTVTPTTSADGTTKDYKVTIDGTKIANKTNLSYKANDGTAKQVSLADGLNFKNGTLTTASIDDNGVVKYDVNTASITAGADGTITGPTTDGVATAQNVADAINAAKKASKTEITANTGEAANATTGNVTLTSTIAADGHTIYDVKLNDKVTLGSGANAVTIDGTAGKATIGSSVINGVNNTFTTGGAKAVTLDGATGTITGTTANIGGVTVNGTANTIGGLSNTTWNGTATTGRAATEDQLKA
;
A
#
# COMPACT_ATOMS: atom_id res chain seq x y z
N VAL A 1 -105.60 32.39 -12.44
CA VAL A 1 -106.21 33.59 -13.06
C VAL A 1 -106.57 34.56 -11.95
N ASN A 2 -106.41 35.88 -12.13
CA ASN A 2 -106.84 36.86 -11.14
C ASN A 2 -107.27 38.18 -11.81
N GLY A 3 -108.55 38.54 -11.70
CA GLY A 3 -109.17 39.78 -12.19
C GLY A 3 -109.20 39.95 -13.71
N LYS A 4 -108.02 40.06 -14.33
CA LYS A 4 -107.83 40.20 -15.79
C LYS A 4 -106.65 39.40 -16.36
N ASN A 5 -105.70 38.95 -15.52
CA ASN A 5 -104.56 38.16 -15.98
C ASN A 5 -104.72 36.67 -15.64
N VAL A 6 -104.43 35.79 -16.59
CA VAL A 6 -103.96 34.45 -16.23
C VAL A 6 -102.47 34.56 -15.96
N ASN A 7 -102.00 33.87 -14.91
CA ASN A 7 -100.60 33.57 -14.70
C ASN A 7 -100.37 32.10 -15.03
N LEU A 8 -99.54 31.84 -16.06
CA LEU A 8 -98.94 30.53 -16.29
C LEU A 8 -97.69 30.46 -15.41
N THR A 9 -97.84 29.86 -14.24
CA THR A 9 -96.77 29.64 -13.28
C THR A 9 -96.22 28.23 -13.45
N VAL A 10 -94.96 28.10 -13.86
CA VAL A 10 -94.25 26.82 -13.80
C VAL A 10 -93.53 26.76 -12.46
N SER A 11 -93.74 25.68 -11.71
CA SER A 11 -93.06 25.48 -10.43
C SER A 11 -91.57 25.24 -10.66
N GLU A 12 -90.73 26.17 -10.18
CA GLU A 12 -89.27 26.02 -10.15
C GLU A 12 -88.87 24.70 -9.48
N ALA A 13 -89.55 24.30 -8.41
CA ALA A 13 -89.27 23.06 -7.69
C ALA A 13 -89.57 21.82 -8.56
N GLU A 14 -90.66 21.81 -9.34
CA GLU A 14 -91.00 20.65 -10.19
C GLU A 14 -90.15 20.58 -11.46
N VAL A 15 -89.76 21.74 -12.05
CA VAL A 15 -88.74 21.78 -13.11
C VAL A 15 -87.42 21.21 -12.61
N LYS A 16 -87.00 21.64 -11.42
CA LYS A 16 -85.76 21.17 -10.79
C LYS A 16 -85.78 19.67 -10.48
N LYS A 17 -86.84 19.16 -9.85
CA LYS A 17 -87.05 17.71 -9.64
C LYS A 17 -87.01 16.91 -10.95
N SER A 18 -87.66 17.43 -12.00
CA SER A 18 -87.66 16.80 -13.32
C SER A 18 -86.26 16.73 -13.93
N ALA A 19 -85.46 17.80 -13.81
CA ALA A 19 -84.06 17.81 -14.25
C ALA A 19 -83.17 16.85 -13.43
N VAL A 20 -83.35 16.83 -12.10
CA VAL A 20 -82.70 15.93 -11.14
C VAL A 20 -82.97 14.44 -11.44
N ALA A 21 -84.13 14.13 -12.00
CA ALA A 21 -84.49 12.79 -12.46
C ALA A 21 -84.00 12.47 -13.88
N ALA A 22 -83.93 13.47 -14.77
CA ALA A 22 -83.53 13.30 -16.17
C ALA A 22 -82.02 13.14 -16.39
N VAL A 23 -81.18 13.71 -15.52
CA VAL A 23 -79.72 13.58 -15.62
C VAL A 23 -79.22 12.37 -14.83
N THR A 24 -78.31 11.61 -15.44
CA THR A 24 -77.50 10.57 -14.79
C THR A 24 -76.01 10.80 -15.08
N VAL A 25 -75.15 10.42 -14.13
CA VAL A 25 -73.69 10.40 -14.29
C VAL A 25 -73.21 9.09 -13.64
N SER A 26 -72.36 8.36 -14.34
CA SER A 26 -71.84 7.05 -13.93
C SER A 26 -70.41 6.84 -14.45
N THR A 27 -69.70 5.90 -13.84
CA THR A 27 -68.40 5.38 -14.32
C THR A 27 -68.55 3.89 -14.66
N ASP A 28 -67.49 3.23 -15.12
CA ASP A 28 -67.52 1.79 -15.38
C ASP A 28 -67.64 1.01 -14.06
N THR A 29 -68.76 0.31 -13.88
CA THR A 29 -69.04 -0.52 -12.69
C THR A 29 -68.70 -2.00 -12.89
N THR A 30 -68.24 -2.39 -14.09
CA THR A 30 -67.82 -3.77 -14.40
C THR A 30 -66.34 -4.01 -14.07
N ASP A 31 -65.53 -2.96 -14.13
CA ASP A 31 -64.10 -2.99 -13.80
C ASP A 31 -63.86 -2.68 -12.31
N ALA A 32 -63.53 -3.70 -11.51
CA ALA A 32 -63.25 -3.53 -10.08
C ALA A 32 -62.09 -2.55 -9.78
N ASN A 33 -61.14 -2.44 -10.71
CA ASN A 33 -59.99 -1.53 -10.68
C ASN A 33 -60.26 -0.24 -11.48
N ASN A 34 -61.50 0.14 -11.76
CA ASN A 34 -61.83 1.50 -12.19
C ASN A 34 -61.51 2.46 -11.03
N PRO A 35 -60.60 3.44 -11.21
CA PRO A 35 -60.21 4.35 -10.15
C PRO A 35 -61.25 5.45 -9.89
N LEU A 36 -62.18 5.74 -10.81
CA LEU A 36 -63.15 6.82 -10.69
C LEU A 36 -64.47 6.35 -10.06
N THR A 37 -64.87 7.00 -8.98
CA THR A 37 -66.17 6.79 -8.30
C THR A 37 -67.02 8.05 -8.43
N VAL A 38 -68.34 7.87 -8.63
CA VAL A 38 -69.33 8.95 -8.67
C VAL A 38 -70.40 8.67 -7.62
N THR A 39 -70.59 9.61 -6.70
CA THR A 39 -71.55 9.51 -5.59
C THR A 39 -72.66 10.56 -5.77
N PRO A 40 -73.85 10.19 -6.29
CA PRO A 40 -74.98 11.09 -6.42
C PRO A 40 -75.62 11.38 -5.06
N THR A 41 -75.79 12.67 -4.73
CA THR A 41 -76.45 13.14 -3.50
C THR A 41 -77.59 14.09 -3.87
N THR A 42 -78.84 13.67 -3.66
CA THR A 42 -80.03 14.51 -3.87
C THR A 42 -80.37 15.30 -2.60
N SER A 43 -80.81 16.54 -2.72
CA SER A 43 -81.32 17.34 -1.58
C SER A 43 -82.62 16.76 -1.01
N ALA A 44 -82.90 17.04 0.27
CA ALA A 44 -84.05 16.50 0.99
C ALA A 44 -85.43 16.95 0.44
N ASP A 45 -85.48 18.03 -0.33
CA ASP A 45 -86.67 18.54 -1.03
C ASP A 45 -86.77 18.04 -2.50
N GLY A 46 -85.75 17.32 -2.97
CA GLY A 46 -85.62 16.82 -4.34
C GLY A 46 -85.26 17.87 -5.40
N THR A 47 -85.00 19.13 -5.04
CA THR A 47 -84.78 20.20 -6.03
C THR A 47 -83.33 20.39 -6.47
N THR A 48 -82.36 19.73 -5.83
CA THR A 48 -80.99 19.67 -6.35
C THR A 48 -80.38 18.27 -6.23
N LYS A 49 -79.36 18.01 -7.04
CA LYS A 49 -78.59 16.76 -7.01
C LYS A 49 -77.15 17.00 -7.42
N ASP A 50 -76.25 16.68 -6.51
CA ASP A 50 -74.81 16.81 -6.71
C ASP A 50 -74.17 15.46 -7.04
N TYR A 51 -73.35 15.44 -8.09
CA TYR A 51 -72.57 14.29 -8.51
C TYR A 51 -71.13 14.47 -8.07
N LYS A 52 -70.81 14.04 -6.85
CA LYS A 52 -69.45 14.10 -6.32
C LYS A 52 -68.57 13.05 -6.99
N VAL A 53 -67.53 13.48 -7.69
CA VAL A 53 -66.53 12.61 -8.32
C VAL A 53 -65.30 12.48 -7.43
N THR A 54 -64.84 11.26 -7.19
CA THR A 54 -63.60 10.96 -6.44
C THR A 54 -62.73 9.96 -7.21
N ILE A 55 -61.47 9.83 -6.80
CA ILE A 55 -60.50 8.95 -7.46
C ILE A 55 -59.60 8.20 -6.46
N ASP A 56 -59.39 6.91 -6.71
CA ASP A 56 -58.66 5.98 -5.86
C ASP A 56 -57.30 5.61 -6.49
N GLY A 57 -56.21 6.09 -5.87
CA GLY A 57 -54.84 5.85 -6.33
C GLY A 57 -54.36 4.41 -6.15
N THR A 58 -54.99 3.59 -5.30
CA THR A 58 -54.65 2.16 -5.18
C THR A 58 -55.12 1.39 -6.43
N LYS A 59 -56.29 1.75 -6.95
CA LYS A 59 -56.81 1.20 -8.21
C LYS A 59 -56.03 1.68 -9.43
N ILE A 60 -55.50 2.92 -9.41
CA ILE A 60 -54.53 3.36 -10.41
C ILE A 60 -53.28 2.46 -10.37
N ALA A 61 -52.76 2.13 -9.18
CA ALA A 61 -51.57 1.29 -9.05
C ALA A 61 -51.79 -0.15 -9.58
N ASN A 62 -52.98 -0.72 -9.38
CA ASN A 62 -53.38 -2.02 -9.94
C ASN A 62 -53.53 -2.03 -11.47
N LYS A 63 -53.76 -0.86 -12.09
CA LYS A 63 -54.08 -0.71 -13.52
C LYS A 63 -52.92 -0.18 -14.35
N THR A 64 -51.88 0.34 -13.70
CA THR A 64 -50.74 1.02 -14.34
C THR A 64 -49.49 0.17 -14.20
N ASN A 65 -48.68 0.09 -15.26
CA ASN A 65 -47.43 -0.67 -15.25
C ASN A 65 -46.21 0.25 -15.20
N LEU A 66 -45.24 -0.09 -14.36
CA LEU A 66 -43.86 0.37 -14.48
C LEU A 66 -43.15 -0.50 -15.53
N SER A 67 -42.53 0.14 -16.54
CA SER A 67 -41.65 -0.55 -17.47
C SER A 67 -40.18 -0.38 -17.06
N TYR A 68 -39.40 -1.44 -17.19
CA TYR A 68 -37.98 -1.47 -16.83
C TYR A 68 -37.17 -2.32 -17.82
N LYS A 69 -35.85 -2.14 -17.83
CA LYS A 69 -34.90 -2.93 -18.62
C LYS A 69 -33.77 -3.43 -17.72
N ALA A 70 -33.19 -4.58 -18.06
CA ALA A 70 -31.93 -5.04 -17.46
C ALA A 70 -30.82 -4.93 -18.51
N ASN A 71 -29.71 -4.27 -18.18
CA ASN A 71 -28.49 -4.15 -19.00
C ASN A 71 -28.76 -3.80 -20.49
N GLY A 72 -29.65 -2.83 -20.74
CA GLY A 72 -30.02 -2.39 -22.10
C GLY A 72 -30.92 -3.34 -22.90
N GLY A 73 -31.30 -4.48 -22.34
CA GLY A 73 -32.13 -5.50 -22.99
C GLY A 73 -33.59 -5.12 -23.20
N THR A 74 -34.41 -6.12 -23.56
CA THR A 74 -35.84 -5.93 -23.84
C THR A 74 -36.60 -5.35 -22.66
N ALA A 75 -37.56 -4.47 -22.97
CA ALA A 75 -38.42 -3.86 -21.96
C ALA A 75 -39.35 -4.90 -21.33
N LYS A 76 -39.34 -4.95 -20.00
CA LYS A 76 -40.27 -5.70 -19.16
C LYS A 76 -41.27 -4.75 -18.52
N GLN A 77 -42.33 -5.29 -17.94
CA GLN A 77 -43.35 -4.54 -17.20
C GLN A 77 -43.72 -5.27 -15.92
N VAL A 78 -44.20 -4.51 -14.94
CA VAL A 78 -44.81 -4.98 -13.68
C VAL A 78 -45.84 -3.93 -13.24
N SER A 79 -46.91 -4.30 -12.53
CA SER A 79 -47.85 -3.29 -12.03
C SER A 79 -47.19 -2.42 -10.97
N LEU A 80 -47.69 -1.20 -10.74
CA LEU A 80 -47.19 -0.35 -9.64
C LEU A 80 -47.49 -0.99 -8.28
N ALA A 81 -48.59 -1.75 -8.18
CA ALA A 81 -48.99 -2.45 -6.96
C ALA A 81 -48.10 -3.67 -6.63
N ASP A 82 -47.61 -4.40 -7.63
CA ASP A 82 -46.67 -5.52 -7.47
C ASP A 82 -45.23 -5.02 -7.24
N GLY A 83 -44.83 -3.97 -7.98
CA GLY A 83 -43.59 -3.25 -7.75
C GLY A 83 -42.30 -3.94 -8.19
N LEU A 84 -41.16 -3.39 -7.76
CA LEU A 84 -39.84 -3.97 -8.01
C LEU A 84 -39.37 -4.88 -6.85
N ASN A 85 -38.68 -5.97 -7.19
CA ASN A 85 -38.17 -6.97 -6.24
C ASN A 85 -36.65 -7.05 -6.37
N PHE A 86 -35.94 -6.37 -5.49
CA PHE A 86 -34.49 -6.33 -5.45
C PHE A 86 -33.96 -7.57 -4.72
N LYS A 87 -33.38 -8.51 -5.46
CA LYS A 87 -32.83 -9.75 -4.91
C LYS A 87 -31.32 -9.68 -4.75
N ASN A 88 -30.80 -10.41 -3.77
CA ASN A 88 -29.39 -10.70 -3.62
C ASN A 88 -28.80 -11.31 -4.90
N GLY A 89 -27.57 -10.91 -5.23
CA GLY A 89 -26.70 -11.64 -6.15
C GLY A 89 -25.82 -12.63 -5.39
N THR A 90 -24.98 -13.38 -6.10
CA THR A 90 -24.06 -14.37 -5.51
C THR A 90 -23.15 -13.76 -4.43
N LEU A 91 -22.65 -12.55 -4.67
CA LEU A 91 -21.72 -11.84 -3.79
C LEU A 91 -22.26 -10.46 -3.37
N THR A 92 -23.57 -10.22 -3.49
CA THR A 92 -24.18 -8.94 -3.10
C THR A 92 -25.52 -9.11 -2.39
N THR A 93 -25.75 -8.33 -1.34
CA THR A 93 -27.03 -8.29 -0.61
C THR A 93 -27.83 -7.06 -1.00
N ALA A 94 -29.09 -7.26 -1.39
CA ALA A 94 -30.07 -6.21 -1.60
C ALA A 94 -30.76 -5.87 -0.27
N SER A 95 -30.87 -4.57 0.05
CA SER A 95 -31.62 -4.10 1.20
C SER A 95 -32.47 -2.87 0.85
N ILE A 96 -33.57 -2.70 1.58
CA ILE A 96 -34.48 -1.56 1.42
C ILE A 96 -34.85 -0.95 2.78
N ASP A 97 -34.70 0.35 2.90
CA ASP A 97 -35.22 1.11 4.04
C ASP A 97 -36.60 1.68 3.67
N ASP A 98 -37.12 2.65 4.42
CA ASP A 98 -38.39 3.29 4.11
C ASP A 98 -38.19 4.43 3.09
N ASN A 99 -39.26 5.11 2.67
CA ASN A 99 -39.21 6.24 1.72
C ASN A 99 -38.49 5.92 0.39
N GLY A 100 -38.70 4.71 -0.15
CA GLY A 100 -38.17 4.29 -1.44
C GLY A 100 -36.67 3.97 -1.45
N VAL A 101 -36.00 3.94 -0.30
CA VAL A 101 -34.55 3.74 -0.24
C VAL A 101 -34.17 2.31 -0.61
N VAL A 102 -33.29 2.19 -1.62
CA VAL A 102 -32.74 0.92 -2.10
C VAL A 102 -31.22 0.95 -1.98
N LYS A 103 -30.61 -0.16 -1.58
CA LYS A 103 -29.16 -0.37 -1.50
C LYS A 103 -28.79 -1.76 -2.02
N TYR A 104 -27.59 -1.86 -2.57
CA TYR A 104 -26.89 -3.12 -2.80
C TYR A 104 -25.52 -3.04 -2.14
N ASP A 105 -25.16 -4.02 -1.32
CA ASP A 105 -23.84 -4.10 -0.69
C ASP A 105 -23.10 -5.38 -1.09
N VAL A 106 -21.77 -5.41 -0.94
CA VAL A 106 -20.96 -6.59 -1.23
C VAL A 106 -20.92 -7.51 -0.02
N ASN A 107 -21.10 -8.81 -0.24
CA ASN A 107 -20.99 -9.83 0.80
C ASN A 107 -19.50 -10.01 1.16
N THR A 108 -19.03 -9.31 2.19
CA THR A 108 -17.63 -9.37 2.63
C THR A 108 -17.33 -10.66 3.39
N ALA A 109 -16.11 -11.18 3.19
CA ALA A 109 -15.57 -12.25 4.03
C ALA A 109 -14.06 -12.06 4.20
N SER A 110 -13.57 -12.18 5.44
CA SER A 110 -12.15 -12.03 5.74
C SER A 110 -11.38 -13.33 5.48
N ILE A 111 -10.19 -13.18 4.89
CA ILE A 111 -9.13 -14.18 4.98
C ILE A 111 -8.29 -13.91 6.24
N THR A 112 -7.79 -14.96 6.87
CA THR A 112 -7.01 -14.90 8.11
C THR A 112 -5.63 -15.51 7.91
N ALA A 113 -4.64 -15.00 8.64
CA ALA A 113 -3.27 -15.50 8.61
C ALA A 113 -2.88 -16.05 9.99
N GLY A 114 -2.34 -17.27 10.02
CA GLY A 114 -1.73 -17.85 11.21
C GLY A 114 -0.41 -17.18 11.59
N THR A 115 0.09 -17.47 12.79
CA THR A 115 1.42 -17.01 13.25
C THR A 115 2.57 -17.62 12.46
N ASP A 116 2.30 -18.73 11.77
CA ASP A 116 3.14 -19.43 10.80
C ASP A 116 2.99 -18.91 9.36
N GLY A 117 2.16 -17.88 9.14
CA GLY A 117 1.86 -17.35 7.80
C GLY A 117 0.90 -18.19 6.96
N THR A 118 0.35 -19.29 7.50
CA THR A 118 -0.68 -20.08 6.80
C THR A 118 -1.92 -19.22 6.59
N ILE A 119 -2.37 -19.08 5.34
CA ILE A 119 -3.56 -18.28 4.99
C ILE A 119 -4.79 -19.17 4.91
N THR A 120 -5.80 -18.89 5.71
CA THR A 120 -7.09 -19.58 5.74
C THR A 120 -8.21 -18.71 5.20
N GLY A 121 -9.01 -19.28 4.30
CA GLY A 121 -10.23 -18.66 3.76
C GLY A 121 -11.48 -18.94 4.62
N PRO A 122 -12.59 -18.22 4.35
CA PRO A 122 -13.88 -18.51 4.95
C PRO A 122 -14.45 -19.85 4.47
N THR A 123 -15.40 -20.41 5.22
CA THR A 123 -16.16 -21.62 4.83
C THR A 123 -17.32 -21.33 3.86
N THR A 124 -17.56 -20.06 3.54
CA THR A 124 -18.62 -19.57 2.65
C THR A 124 -18.07 -18.49 1.73
N ASP A 125 -18.45 -18.50 0.46
CA ASP A 125 -17.99 -17.54 -0.54
C ASP A 125 -18.30 -16.09 -0.13
N GLY A 126 -17.33 -15.20 -0.33
CA GLY A 126 -17.41 -13.78 -0.01
C GLY A 126 -16.18 -13.02 -0.49
N VAL A 127 -16.23 -11.69 -0.43
CA VAL A 127 -15.18 -10.80 -0.98
C VAL A 127 -14.29 -10.27 0.14
N ALA A 128 -12.98 -10.52 0.05
CA ALA A 128 -12.00 -9.91 0.94
C ALA A 128 -11.75 -8.44 0.55
N THR A 129 -11.61 -7.56 1.54
CA THR A 129 -11.18 -6.17 1.28
C THR A 129 -9.72 -6.14 0.82
N ALA A 130 -9.38 -5.11 0.04
CA ALA A 130 -8.00 -4.82 -0.36
C ALA A 130 -7.05 -4.80 0.84
N LYS A 131 -7.51 -4.28 1.99
CA LYS A 131 -6.74 -4.31 3.24
C LYS A 131 -6.51 -5.74 3.76
N ASN A 132 -7.55 -6.59 3.87
CA ASN A 132 -7.36 -7.98 4.28
C ASN A 132 -6.38 -8.73 3.35
N VAL A 133 -6.42 -8.47 2.05
CA VAL A 133 -5.48 -9.08 1.09
C VAL A 133 -4.04 -8.61 1.31
N ALA A 134 -3.81 -7.30 1.48
CA ALA A 134 -2.48 -6.77 1.79
C ALA A 134 -1.92 -7.32 3.12
N ASP A 135 -2.73 -7.34 4.17
CA ASP A 135 -2.35 -7.85 5.50
C ASP A 135 -1.99 -9.35 5.44
N ALA A 136 -2.76 -10.16 4.70
CA ALA A 136 -2.49 -11.59 4.52
C ALA A 136 -1.21 -11.86 3.72
N ILE A 137 -0.97 -11.14 2.61
CA ILE A 137 0.27 -11.28 1.82
C ILE A 137 1.49 -10.90 2.67
N ASN A 138 1.39 -9.84 3.48
CA ASN A 138 2.46 -9.46 4.41
C ASN A 138 2.72 -10.52 5.49
N ALA A 139 1.68 -11.15 6.03
CA ALA A 139 1.84 -12.21 7.02
C ALA A 139 2.55 -13.45 6.44
N ALA A 140 2.15 -13.90 5.25
CA ALA A 140 2.83 -14.98 4.53
C ALA A 140 4.28 -14.61 4.17
N LYS A 141 4.53 -13.39 3.68
CA LYS A 141 5.89 -12.86 3.43
C LYS A 141 6.76 -12.87 4.68
N LYS A 142 6.22 -12.44 5.82
CA LYS A 142 6.93 -12.37 7.10
C LYS A 142 7.31 -13.76 7.61
N ALA A 143 6.43 -14.76 7.49
CA ALA A 143 6.73 -16.13 7.87
C ALA A 143 7.70 -16.83 6.90
N SER A 144 7.70 -16.43 5.62
CA SER A 144 8.65 -16.92 4.60
C SER A 144 10.10 -16.41 4.78
N LYS A 145 10.39 -15.63 5.82
CA LYS A 145 11.72 -15.05 6.06
C LYS A 145 12.74 -16.15 6.36
N THR A 146 13.75 -16.32 5.51
CA THR A 146 14.95 -17.10 5.84
C THR A 146 15.85 -16.30 6.76
N GLU A 147 16.40 -16.95 7.79
CA GLU A 147 17.50 -16.43 8.60
C GLU A 147 18.72 -17.33 8.44
N ILE A 148 19.89 -16.73 8.18
CA ILE A 148 21.16 -17.43 8.03
C ILE A 148 22.15 -16.82 9.01
N THR A 149 22.86 -17.67 9.75
CA THR A 149 23.91 -17.29 10.71
C THR A 149 25.15 -18.16 10.50
N ALA A 150 26.30 -17.67 10.94
CA ALA A 150 27.57 -18.39 10.93
C ALA A 150 28.16 -18.48 12.36
N ASN A 151 29.29 -19.19 12.52
CA ASN A 151 30.11 -19.20 13.74
C ASN A 151 29.32 -19.32 15.07
N THR A 152 28.32 -20.21 15.14
CA THR A 152 27.48 -20.44 16.34
C THR A 152 26.42 -19.36 16.63
N GLY A 153 25.98 -18.60 15.62
CA GLY A 153 24.85 -17.66 15.72
C GLY A 153 25.17 -16.20 15.37
N GLU A 154 26.37 -15.92 14.87
CA GLU A 154 26.72 -14.59 14.35
C GLU A 154 25.88 -14.25 13.10
N ALA A 155 25.30 -13.06 13.10
CA ALA A 155 24.52 -12.55 11.98
C ALA A 155 25.40 -12.13 10.79
N ALA A 156 24.80 -12.13 9.60
CA ALA A 156 25.44 -11.61 8.39
C ALA A 156 25.94 -10.16 8.57
N ASN A 157 27.07 -9.84 7.95
CA ASN A 157 27.82 -8.58 8.08
C ASN A 157 28.41 -8.29 9.47
N ALA A 158 28.23 -9.19 10.45
CA ALA A 158 28.75 -9.06 11.82
C ALA A 158 29.66 -10.23 12.26
N THR A 159 30.02 -11.13 11.34
CA THR A 159 30.82 -12.33 11.65
C THR A 159 32.27 -12.04 12.01
N THR A 160 32.76 -12.61 13.10
CA THR A 160 34.15 -12.47 13.59
C THR A 160 34.95 -13.78 13.57
N GLY A 161 34.28 -14.93 13.45
CA GLY A 161 34.90 -16.25 13.46
C GLY A 161 35.54 -16.71 12.13
N ASN A 162 35.57 -18.03 11.93
CA ASN A 162 36.24 -18.68 10.80
C ASN A 162 35.48 -18.55 9.48
N VAL A 163 34.15 -18.41 9.52
CA VAL A 163 33.31 -18.20 8.34
C VAL A 163 32.89 -16.74 8.28
N THR A 164 33.18 -16.07 7.18
CA THR A 164 32.59 -14.77 6.88
C THR A 164 31.23 -14.99 6.23
N LEU A 165 30.18 -14.41 6.80
CA LEU A 165 28.85 -14.35 6.20
C LEU A 165 28.52 -12.87 5.97
N THR A 166 28.33 -12.49 4.71
CA THR A 166 27.84 -11.15 4.36
C THR A 166 26.43 -11.23 3.78
N SER A 167 25.70 -10.12 3.77
CA SER A 167 24.43 -10.04 3.05
C SER A 167 24.16 -8.66 2.47
N ILE A 168 23.47 -8.64 1.33
CA ILE A 168 22.98 -7.43 0.67
C ILE A 168 21.51 -7.60 0.29
N THR A 169 20.77 -6.49 0.29
CA THR A 169 19.44 -6.43 -0.34
C THR A 169 19.62 -6.03 -1.80
N ALA A 170 19.13 -6.87 -2.72
CA ALA A 170 19.16 -6.60 -4.15
C ALA A 170 18.16 -5.49 -4.53
N ALA A 171 18.29 -4.95 -5.75
CA ALA A 171 17.45 -3.85 -6.26
C ALA A 171 15.94 -4.20 -6.38
N ASP A 172 15.59 -5.47 -6.23
CA ASP A 172 14.24 -6.02 -6.21
C ASP A 172 13.82 -6.60 -4.84
N GLY A 173 14.48 -6.14 -3.76
CA GLY A 173 14.08 -6.39 -2.38
C GLY A 173 14.50 -7.72 -1.79
N HIS A 174 14.99 -8.65 -2.61
CA HIS A 174 15.40 -9.97 -2.18
C HIS A 174 16.78 -9.96 -1.51
N THR A 175 17.07 -10.93 -0.63
CA THR A 175 18.34 -10.95 0.11
C THR A 175 19.32 -11.94 -0.53
N VAL A 176 20.53 -11.48 -0.80
CA VAL A 176 21.67 -12.30 -1.22
C VAL A 176 22.63 -12.44 -0.03
N TYR A 177 23.04 -13.67 0.29
CA TYR A 177 24.04 -13.96 1.32
C TYR A 177 25.30 -14.57 0.67
N ASP A 178 26.49 -14.06 0.99
CA ASP A 178 27.76 -14.67 0.55
C ASP A 178 28.49 -15.33 1.72
N VAL A 179 28.91 -16.58 1.52
CA VAL A 179 29.65 -17.40 2.49
C VAL A 179 31.10 -17.62 2.04
N LYS A 180 32.06 -17.11 2.81
CA LYS A 180 33.50 -17.30 2.57
C LYS A 180 34.17 -17.89 3.81
N LEU A 181 35.23 -18.69 3.63
CA LEU A 181 36.19 -18.95 4.71
C LEU A 181 37.06 -17.71 4.92
N ASN A 182 37.26 -17.29 6.17
CA ASN A 182 38.11 -16.17 6.54
C ASN A 182 39.59 -16.48 6.25
N ASP A 183 40.40 -15.47 5.91
CA ASP A 183 41.82 -15.65 5.58
C ASP A 183 42.68 -15.99 6.82
N LYS A 184 42.09 -15.83 8.01
CA LYS A 184 42.60 -16.25 9.31
C LYS A 184 41.61 -17.22 9.96
N VAL A 185 42.06 -18.43 10.27
CA VAL A 185 41.22 -19.52 10.80
C VAL A 185 41.76 -19.99 12.15
N THR A 186 40.93 -19.97 13.18
CA THR A 186 41.26 -20.44 14.54
C THR A 186 40.60 -21.79 14.81
N LEU A 187 41.41 -22.80 15.08
CA LEU A 187 40.99 -24.17 15.37
C LEU A 187 41.09 -24.44 16.88
N GLY A 188 40.00 -24.95 17.47
CA GLY A 188 39.87 -25.09 18.92
C GLY A 188 39.54 -23.78 19.63
N SER A 189 39.65 -23.75 20.96
CA SER A 189 39.27 -22.61 21.79
C SER A 189 40.18 -22.43 23.02
N GLY A 190 40.11 -21.25 23.63
CA GLY A 190 40.92 -20.89 24.80
C GLY A 190 42.42 -20.87 24.52
N ALA A 191 43.22 -21.06 25.57
CA ALA A 191 44.68 -20.95 25.49
C ALA A 191 45.39 -22.03 24.65
N ASN A 192 44.67 -23.05 24.16
CA ASN A 192 45.19 -24.11 23.30
C ASN A 192 44.74 -23.97 21.84
N ALA A 193 44.00 -22.92 21.48
CA ALA A 193 43.59 -22.67 20.11
C ALA A 193 44.80 -22.48 19.18
N VAL A 194 44.72 -23.03 17.96
CA VAL A 194 45.73 -22.89 16.91
C VAL A 194 45.16 -22.01 15.81
N THR A 195 45.73 -20.83 15.64
CA THR A 195 45.33 -19.88 14.59
C THR A 195 46.29 -19.97 13.41
N ILE A 196 45.74 -20.27 12.24
CA ILE A 196 46.44 -20.24 10.96
C ILE A 196 46.08 -18.91 10.28
N ASP A 197 47.08 -18.07 10.03
CA ASP A 197 46.94 -16.74 9.43
C ASP A 197 47.52 -16.78 8.01
N GLY A 198 46.66 -16.93 7.00
CA GLY A 198 47.07 -17.04 5.60
C GLY A 198 47.66 -15.75 5.02
N THR A 199 47.33 -14.60 5.61
CA THR A 199 47.86 -13.29 5.18
C THR A 199 49.34 -13.14 5.52
N THR A 200 49.74 -13.60 6.72
CA THR A 200 51.13 -13.53 7.21
C THR A 200 51.91 -14.84 7.04
N GLY A 201 51.22 -15.95 6.75
CA GLY A 201 51.79 -17.30 6.76
C GLY A 201 52.04 -17.86 8.16
N ALA A 202 51.59 -17.18 9.21
CA ALA A 202 51.89 -17.52 10.60
C ALA A 202 50.95 -18.61 11.15
N ILE A 203 51.52 -19.56 11.91
CA ILE A 203 50.76 -20.48 12.76
C ILE A 203 51.03 -20.08 14.22
N THR A 204 50.00 -19.57 14.89
CA THR A 204 50.08 -19.10 16.28
C THR A 204 49.34 -20.07 17.19
N GLY A 205 50.03 -20.62 18.18
CA GLY A 205 49.47 -21.52 19.18
C GLY A 205 50.43 -21.73 20.34
N LYS A 206 49.93 -22.28 21.45
CA LYS A 206 50.71 -22.49 22.70
C LYS A 206 51.90 -23.43 22.51
N THR A 207 51.69 -24.47 21.71
CA THR A 207 52.66 -25.49 21.33
C THR A 207 52.42 -25.86 19.88
N ALA A 208 53.46 -25.87 19.04
CA ALA A 208 53.40 -26.38 17.67
C ALA A 208 54.50 -27.43 17.45
N THR A 209 54.09 -28.63 17.03
CA THR A 209 54.99 -29.75 16.74
C THR A 209 55.14 -29.91 15.23
N ILE A 210 56.29 -29.52 14.69
CA ILE A 210 56.59 -29.54 13.25
C ILE A 210 57.78 -30.47 13.02
N GLY A 211 57.53 -31.67 12.47
CA GLY A 211 58.59 -32.64 12.16
C GLY A 211 59.44 -33.10 13.36
N GLY A 212 58.91 -33.01 14.58
CA GLY A 212 59.62 -33.30 15.84
C GLY A 212 60.23 -32.08 16.54
N VAL A 213 60.41 -30.96 15.84
CA VAL A 213 60.74 -29.67 16.48
C VAL A 213 59.48 -29.14 17.18
N THR A 214 59.64 -28.65 18.42
CA THR A 214 58.54 -28.15 19.24
C THR A 214 58.77 -26.67 19.57
N VAL A 215 57.98 -25.78 18.97
CA VAL A 215 57.94 -24.37 19.36
C VAL A 215 56.98 -24.22 20.53
N ASN A 216 57.47 -23.76 21.69
CA ASN A 216 56.70 -23.61 22.92
C ASN A 216 56.60 -22.14 23.32
N GLY A 217 55.50 -21.49 22.94
CA GLY A 217 55.23 -20.07 23.25
C GLY A 217 54.92 -19.79 24.73
N THR A 218 54.82 -20.81 25.58
CA THR A 218 54.67 -20.61 27.04
C THR A 218 56.01 -20.58 27.76
N ALA A 219 56.95 -21.43 27.35
CA ALA A 219 58.33 -21.38 27.81
C ALA A 219 59.15 -20.29 27.10
N ASN A 220 58.69 -19.83 25.93
CA ASN A 220 59.43 -19.01 24.97
C ASN A 220 60.70 -19.72 24.43
N THR A 221 60.64 -21.05 24.31
CA THR A 221 61.75 -21.90 23.85
C THR A 221 61.41 -22.69 22.58
N ILE A 222 62.45 -23.11 21.86
CA ILE A 222 62.35 -23.97 20.68
C ILE A 222 63.07 -25.29 21.00
N GLY A 223 62.29 -26.31 21.37
CA GLY A 223 62.78 -27.65 21.71
C GLY A 223 62.93 -28.55 20.48
N GLY A 224 63.77 -29.58 20.60
CA GLY A 224 64.03 -30.54 19.51
C GLY A 224 65.06 -30.08 18.48
N LEU A 225 65.76 -28.96 18.71
CA LEU A 225 66.91 -28.55 17.92
C LEU A 225 68.13 -29.43 18.24
N SER A 226 68.85 -29.88 17.19
CA SER A 226 69.96 -30.84 17.31
C SER A 226 71.36 -30.20 17.42
N ASN A 227 71.45 -28.87 17.56
CA ASN A 227 72.71 -28.12 17.58
C ASN A 227 72.90 -27.41 18.93
N THR A 228 73.74 -27.97 19.81
CA THR A 228 73.89 -27.54 21.22
C THR A 228 75.29 -27.00 21.58
N THR A 229 76.21 -26.84 20.62
CA THR A 229 77.62 -26.48 20.89
C THR A 229 78.00 -25.16 20.22
N TRP A 230 78.67 -24.25 20.93
CA TRP A 230 79.24 -23.03 20.35
C TRP A 230 80.71 -23.22 19.93
N ASN A 231 81.11 -22.64 18.80
CA ASN A 231 82.44 -22.78 18.21
C ASN A 231 83.18 -21.43 18.04
N GLY A 232 82.87 -20.44 18.88
CA GLY A 232 83.52 -19.12 18.86
C GLY A 232 82.98 -18.14 17.82
N THR A 233 82.09 -18.56 16.91
CA THR A 233 81.46 -17.66 15.92
C THR A 233 79.94 -17.85 15.89
N ALA A 234 79.19 -16.75 15.82
CA ALA A 234 77.75 -16.81 15.60
C ALA A 234 77.45 -16.96 14.10
N THR A 235 76.84 -18.07 13.71
CA THR A 235 76.32 -18.21 12.34
C THR A 235 75.04 -17.37 12.21
N THR A 236 75.10 -16.32 11.39
CA THR A 236 74.00 -15.36 11.22
C THR A 236 72.71 -16.05 10.75
N GLY A 237 71.57 -15.60 11.29
CA GLY A 237 70.24 -16.09 10.90
C GLY A 237 69.84 -17.47 11.44
N ARG A 238 70.57 -18.03 12.42
CA ARG A 238 70.18 -19.25 13.13
C ARG A 238 69.79 -18.95 14.58
N ALA A 239 68.81 -19.68 15.10
CA ALA A 239 68.55 -19.72 16.54
C ALA A 239 69.75 -20.38 17.25
N ALA A 240 70.18 -19.79 18.36
CA ALA A 240 71.18 -20.34 19.25
C ALA A 240 70.48 -21.01 20.45
N THR A 241 70.99 -22.14 20.95
CA THR A 241 70.48 -22.70 22.21
C THR A 241 70.95 -21.86 23.39
N GLU A 242 70.29 -22.02 24.53
CA GLU A 242 70.64 -21.39 25.80
C GLU A 242 72.12 -21.64 26.17
N ASP A 243 72.63 -22.84 25.85
CA ASP A 243 74.04 -23.23 26.01
C ASP A 243 75.01 -22.32 25.24
N GLN A 244 74.61 -21.89 24.04
CA GLN A 244 75.43 -21.02 23.19
C GLN A 244 75.36 -19.55 23.63
N LEU A 245 74.17 -19.05 24.01
CA LEU A 245 74.00 -17.64 24.40
C LEU A 245 74.77 -17.30 25.69
N LYS A 246 74.79 -18.23 26.66
CA LYS A 246 75.56 -18.00 27.91
C LYS A 246 77.03 -17.65 27.62
N ALA A 247 77.65 -18.30 26.64
CA ALA A 247 79.07 -18.12 26.34
C ALA A 247 79.43 -16.72 25.78
N VAL A 248 78.44 -15.90 25.39
CA VAL A 248 78.64 -14.56 24.82
C VAL A 248 78.41 -13.45 25.85
N ALA A 249 77.45 -13.63 26.77
CA ALA A 249 77.10 -12.59 27.75
C ALA A 249 78.26 -12.26 28.71
N ASP A 250 79.09 -13.26 29.03
CA ASP A 250 80.24 -13.14 29.93
C ASP A 250 81.38 -12.25 29.38
N ALA A 251 81.26 -11.66 28.16
CA ALA A 251 82.33 -10.94 27.46
C ALA A 251 82.12 -9.41 27.21
N ALA A 252 80.96 -8.81 27.54
CA ALA A 252 80.49 -7.57 26.87
C ALA A 252 80.47 -6.24 27.68
N SER A 253 80.92 -6.18 28.93
CA SER A 253 80.36 -5.24 29.94
C SER A 253 81.03 -3.83 30.11
N SER A 254 81.03 -2.91 29.11
CA SER A 254 81.27 -1.42 29.30
C SER A 254 80.98 -0.48 28.08
N GLN A 255 80.59 0.81 28.29
CA GLN A 255 80.43 1.92 27.27
C GLN A 255 80.49 3.37 27.88
N THR A 256 80.68 4.44 27.05
CA THR A 256 80.66 5.93 27.40
C THR A 256 80.34 6.84 26.18
N TRP A 257 80.12 8.18 26.32
CA TRP A 257 79.80 9.13 25.20
C TRP A 257 80.20 10.64 25.38
N ASN A 258 79.78 11.57 24.49
CA ASN A 258 80.20 13.00 24.41
C ASN A 258 79.13 14.01 23.87
N ILE A 259 79.24 15.33 24.13
CA ILE A 259 78.24 16.37 23.70
C ILE A 259 78.78 17.84 23.47
N THR A 260 78.09 18.67 22.64
CA THR A 260 78.27 20.15 22.40
C THR A 260 77.04 20.78 21.65
N ALA A 261 76.82 22.12 21.65
CA ALA A 261 75.71 22.83 20.94
C ALA A 261 76.11 24.15 20.23
N ASP A 262 75.30 24.67 19.27
CA ASP A 262 75.57 25.90 18.48
C ASP A 262 74.33 26.50 17.75
N LYS A 263 74.44 27.67 17.06
CA LYS A 263 73.36 28.30 16.25
C LYS A 263 73.48 28.08 14.73
N ALA A 264 72.35 28.18 14.03
CA ALA A 264 72.29 28.12 12.58
C ALA A 264 71.96 29.50 11.95
N GLY A 265 72.81 29.95 11.01
CA GLY A 265 72.52 31.06 10.10
C GLY A 265 72.40 32.46 10.73
N THR A 266 71.84 33.39 9.95
CA THR A 266 71.66 34.81 10.30
C THR A 266 70.28 35.13 10.90
N THR A 267 69.31 34.23 10.79
CA THR A 267 67.92 34.40 11.25
C THR A 267 67.65 33.80 12.63
N GLY A 268 68.65 33.81 13.52
CA GLY A 268 68.56 33.22 14.86
C GLY A 268 69.67 33.67 15.82
N ASN A 269 69.31 33.80 17.10
CA ASN A 269 70.18 34.25 18.19
C ASN A 269 70.73 33.08 19.02
N GLN A 270 71.83 33.32 19.75
CA GLN A 270 72.49 32.40 20.67
C GLN A 270 73.29 33.20 21.69
N THR A 271 73.41 32.66 22.90
CA THR A 271 74.16 33.26 24.02
C THR A 271 74.93 32.16 24.75
N GLY A 272 76.27 32.25 24.80
CA GLY A 272 77.13 31.30 25.53
C GLY A 272 78.40 30.89 24.78
N THR A 273 79.26 30.10 25.43
CA THR A 273 80.55 29.63 24.91
C THR A 273 80.58 28.10 24.79
N LYS A 274 81.32 27.59 23.80
CA LYS A 274 81.26 26.20 23.31
C LYS A 274 82.37 25.31 23.92
N LYS A 275 82.04 24.11 24.42
CA LYS A 275 82.99 23.12 24.95
C LYS A 275 82.44 21.68 24.86
N ASN A 276 83.33 20.69 24.66
CA ASN A 276 83.04 19.27 24.75
C ASN A 276 83.25 18.71 26.17
N ALA A 277 82.42 17.75 26.58
CA ALA A 277 82.60 16.93 27.78
C ALA A 277 82.52 15.43 27.43
N THR A 278 83.17 14.58 28.23
CA THR A 278 83.01 13.11 28.19
C THR A 278 82.09 12.70 29.31
N VAL A 279 81.09 11.90 28.97
CA VAL A 279 79.98 11.49 29.84
C VAL A 279 80.07 9.98 30.06
N GLY A 280 80.00 9.59 31.33
CA GLY A 280 79.83 8.19 31.72
C GLY A 280 78.47 7.62 31.31
N LYS A 281 78.00 6.56 31.98
CA LYS A 281 76.64 6.05 31.73
C LYS A 281 75.52 6.82 32.47
N ASP A 282 75.81 7.94 33.17
CA ASP A 282 74.92 8.54 34.19
C ASP A 282 74.88 10.12 34.28
N GLU A 283 74.84 10.94 33.19
CA GLU A 283 74.90 12.46 33.25
C GLU A 283 73.91 13.20 32.26
N THR A 284 73.56 14.52 32.42
CA THR A 284 72.31 15.21 31.87
C THR A 284 72.35 16.73 31.43
N VAL A 285 71.30 17.30 30.72
CA VAL A 285 71.17 18.70 30.07
C VAL A 285 69.67 19.22 29.81
N GLU A 286 69.34 20.54 29.55
CA GLU A 286 67.96 21.22 29.51
C GLU A 286 67.75 22.54 28.60
N LEU A 287 66.52 22.99 28.14
CA LEU A 287 66.15 24.31 27.41
C LEU A 287 64.60 24.79 27.42
N VAL A 288 64.20 26.05 26.99
CA VAL A 288 62.84 26.76 27.27
C VAL A 288 62.14 27.63 26.10
N ALA A 289 60.93 28.26 26.29
CA ALA A 289 59.81 28.66 25.33
C ALA A 289 59.29 30.15 25.18
N GLY A 290 58.14 30.41 24.47
CA GLY A 290 57.46 31.75 24.27
C GLY A 290 55.93 31.81 23.89
N ASP A 291 55.39 33.03 23.64
CA ASP A 291 53.99 33.48 23.89
C ASP A 291 52.81 32.95 23.05
N ASN A 292 52.86 33.05 21.72
CA ASN A 292 51.85 32.44 20.82
C ASN A 292 52.40 31.12 20.24
N LEU A 293 53.59 30.68 20.71
CA LEU A 293 54.46 29.66 20.13
C LEU A 293 55.18 28.88 21.25
N THR A 294 54.47 27.95 21.88
CA THR A 294 54.98 27.10 22.99
C THR A 294 56.10 26.18 22.51
N ILE A 295 57.20 26.05 23.27
CA ILE A 295 58.19 25.00 23.01
C ILE A 295 57.76 23.68 23.65
N ASN A 296 58.06 22.59 22.95
CA ASN A 296 58.18 21.27 23.51
C ASN A 296 59.68 20.96 23.63
N GLN A 297 60.24 20.96 24.85
CA GLN A 297 61.48 20.21 25.13
C GLN A 297 61.12 18.74 25.03
N ASN A 298 61.76 18.02 24.11
CA ASN A 298 61.56 16.58 24.00
C ASN A 298 62.90 15.87 23.74
N GLU A 299 63.45 15.25 24.79
CA GLU A 299 64.76 14.61 24.80
C GLU A 299 65.89 15.52 24.27
N ARG A 300 66.42 15.21 23.08
CA ARG A 300 67.54 15.88 22.40
C ARG A 300 67.06 16.89 21.34
N LYS A 301 65.75 17.16 21.24
CA LYS A 301 65.15 18.06 20.24
C LYS A 301 64.12 18.99 20.88
N PHE A 302 64.11 20.24 20.40
CA PHE A 302 63.35 21.33 21.01
C PHE A 302 62.64 22.08 19.87
N THR A 303 61.31 22.18 19.92
CA THR A 303 60.49 22.64 18.78
C THR A 303 59.30 23.46 19.26
N TYR A 304 58.90 24.49 18.49
CA TYR A 304 57.86 25.47 18.85
C TYR A 304 56.55 25.22 18.08
N SER A 305 55.38 25.38 18.71
CA SER A 305 54.05 25.18 18.11
C SER A 305 53.05 26.28 18.47
N LEU A 306 52.20 26.70 17.52
CA LEU A 306 51.18 27.73 17.73
C LEU A 306 50.16 27.35 18.84
N ASN A 307 49.69 28.34 19.58
CA ASN A 307 48.88 28.16 20.80
C ASN A 307 47.36 28.00 20.52
N LYS A 308 46.59 27.58 21.55
CA LYS A 308 45.18 27.19 21.41
C LYS A 308 44.24 28.35 21.06
N ASP A 309 44.37 29.47 21.75
CA ASP A 309 43.62 30.69 21.46
C ASP A 309 44.50 31.61 20.62
N LEU A 310 44.31 31.58 19.29
CA LEU A 310 45.09 32.37 18.34
C LEU A 310 44.66 33.85 18.36
N ALA A 311 45.20 34.60 19.34
CA ALA A 311 44.98 36.03 19.45
C ALA A 311 45.50 36.81 18.23
N ASN A 312 44.77 37.86 17.84
CA ASN A 312 45.08 38.80 16.75
C ASN A 312 45.06 38.20 15.32
N LEU A 313 43.93 37.61 14.91
CA LEU A 313 43.67 37.17 13.52
C LEU A 313 42.56 37.99 12.85
N THR A 314 42.73 38.33 11.56
CA THR A 314 41.82 39.21 10.78
C THR A 314 40.74 38.49 9.98
N SER A 315 40.83 37.17 9.78
CA SER A 315 39.75 36.33 9.22
C SER A 315 40.00 34.85 9.49
N VAL A 316 38.92 34.06 9.57
CA VAL A 316 38.96 32.58 9.54
C VAL A 316 37.88 32.10 8.58
N SER A 317 38.23 31.16 7.70
CA SER A 317 37.33 30.67 6.63
C SER A 317 37.01 29.19 6.81
N ILE A 318 35.78 28.85 7.19
CA ILE A 318 35.24 27.48 7.17
C ILE A 318 33.90 27.50 6.42
N GLY A 319 33.84 27.19 5.12
CA GLY A 319 34.95 27.07 4.17
C GLY A 319 34.61 27.86 2.90
N THR A 320 35.35 28.95 2.65
CA THR A 320 35.12 29.88 1.52
C THR A 320 33.65 30.29 1.30
N GLY A 321 32.97 30.78 2.33
CA GLY A 321 31.62 31.33 2.23
C GLY A 321 30.99 31.59 3.60
N THR A 322 30.21 32.66 3.74
CA THR A 322 29.70 33.14 5.03
C THR A 322 28.18 32.97 5.18
N THR A 323 27.76 32.36 6.29
CA THR A 323 26.48 32.53 7.03
C THR A 323 25.13 32.39 6.30
N GLU A 324 24.11 31.65 6.77
CA GLU A 324 24.02 30.46 7.65
C GLU A 324 22.52 30.07 7.81
N THR A 325 22.06 28.93 7.26
CA THR A 325 20.66 28.45 7.51
C THR A 325 20.49 26.92 7.61
N ILE A 326 21.56 26.12 7.58
CA ILE A 326 21.52 24.73 8.05
C ILE A 326 22.28 24.67 9.37
N LYS A 327 21.56 24.67 10.49
CA LYS A 327 22.14 24.40 11.81
C LYS A 327 22.12 22.89 12.06
N LEU A 328 23.30 22.27 12.07
CA LEU A 328 23.52 20.97 12.68
C LEU A 328 23.82 21.18 14.16
N ASP A 329 22.89 20.78 15.04
CA ASP A 329 23.11 20.86 16.48
C ASP A 329 23.90 19.62 16.97
N GLY A 330 25.21 19.81 17.18
CA GLY A 330 26.13 18.79 17.69
C GLY A 330 25.90 18.37 19.14
N ALA A 331 24.92 18.93 19.84
CA ALA A 331 24.52 18.53 21.20
C ALA A 331 23.11 17.91 21.28
N THR A 332 22.23 18.11 20.28
CA THR A 332 20.85 17.59 20.30
C THR A 332 20.38 16.86 19.04
N GLY A 333 21.17 16.82 17.97
CA GLY A 333 20.81 16.12 16.71
C GLY A 333 19.69 16.77 15.91
N LYS A 334 19.21 17.96 16.31
CA LYS A 334 18.09 18.66 15.67
C LYS A 334 18.50 19.34 14.36
N ILE A 335 17.87 18.95 13.26
CA ILE A 335 17.78 19.81 12.06
C ILE A 335 16.66 20.83 12.29
N THR A 336 16.94 22.12 12.05
CA THR A 336 15.91 23.17 12.04
C THR A 336 15.84 23.85 10.67
N ALA A 337 15.09 23.24 9.74
CA ALA A 337 14.53 23.97 8.62
C ALA A 337 13.29 24.74 9.11
N LYS A 338 13.02 25.94 8.55
CA LYS A 338 11.99 26.87 9.06
C LYS A 338 10.58 26.56 8.51
N ASN A 339 10.18 25.30 8.66
CA ASN A 339 8.88 24.66 8.34
C ASN A 339 8.60 24.31 6.87
N ALA A 340 8.15 23.07 6.67
CA ALA A 340 7.15 22.67 5.67
C ALA A 340 6.41 21.41 6.21
N VAL A 341 5.10 21.33 6.04
CA VAL A 341 4.25 20.19 6.47
C VAL A 341 3.49 19.67 5.25
N ILE A 342 3.11 18.38 5.27
CA ILE A 342 2.58 17.65 4.13
C ILE A 342 1.26 18.26 3.61
N GLY A 343 1.32 18.89 2.45
CA GLY A 343 0.16 19.46 1.75
C GLY A 343 -0.67 18.41 1.02
N GLY A 344 -1.40 17.59 1.77
CA GLY A 344 -2.53 16.80 1.23
C GLY A 344 -3.75 17.68 0.91
N VAL A 345 -4.94 17.15 0.60
CA VAL A 345 -5.50 15.86 1.05
C VAL A 345 -5.26 15.69 2.55
N THR A 346 -5.74 16.66 3.32
CA THR A 346 -5.58 16.66 4.78
C THR A 346 -6.44 15.53 5.33
N VAL A 347 -5.78 14.46 5.77
CA VAL A 347 -6.39 13.39 6.57
C VAL A 347 -6.47 13.91 8.00
N ASP A 348 -7.65 14.34 8.40
CA ASP A 348 -7.95 14.76 9.77
C ASP A 348 -8.28 13.51 10.59
N GLY A 349 -7.31 13.07 11.39
CA GLY A 349 -7.41 11.91 12.26
C GLY A 349 -8.27 12.11 13.51
N ASP A 350 -8.56 13.36 13.89
CA ASP A 350 -9.40 13.67 15.06
C ASP A 350 -10.89 13.73 14.69
N ASN A 351 -11.21 14.11 13.45
CA ASN A 351 -12.61 14.29 12.98
C ASN A 351 -13.07 13.30 11.89
N HIS A 352 -12.29 12.25 11.58
CA HIS A 352 -12.61 11.23 10.54
C HIS A 352 -12.93 11.82 9.16
N HIS A 353 -12.22 12.87 8.74
CA HIS A 353 -12.47 13.56 7.46
C HIS A 353 -11.24 13.64 6.56
N VAL A 354 -11.50 13.71 5.25
CA VAL A 354 -10.49 14.02 4.22
C VAL A 354 -10.91 15.33 3.54
N THR A 355 -10.06 16.36 3.58
CA THR A 355 -10.34 17.66 2.95
C THR A 355 -9.36 17.96 1.81
N GLY A 356 -9.88 18.57 0.73
CA GLY A 356 -9.11 18.83 -0.50
C GLY A 356 -9.89 18.74 -1.83
N LEU A 357 -11.22 18.59 -1.80
CA LEU A 357 -12.07 18.52 -3.00
C LEU A 357 -13.01 19.73 -3.08
N ALA A 358 -13.04 20.41 -4.22
CA ALA A 358 -13.83 21.64 -4.43
C ALA A 358 -14.69 21.56 -5.70
N ASN A 359 -16.02 21.50 -5.54
CA ASN A 359 -17.05 21.55 -6.59
C ASN A 359 -18.45 21.72 -5.96
N THR A 360 -19.16 22.84 -6.17
CA THR A 360 -20.45 23.12 -5.47
C THR A 360 -21.52 23.92 -6.25
N THR A 361 -21.35 24.20 -7.54
CA THR A 361 -22.30 25.05 -8.31
C THR A 361 -22.65 24.48 -9.68
N TRP A 362 -23.89 24.70 -10.14
CA TRP A 362 -24.39 24.19 -11.44
C TRP A 362 -24.27 25.24 -12.54
N ASN A 363 -23.88 24.80 -13.74
CA ASN A 363 -23.62 25.64 -14.92
C ASN A 363 -24.23 25.07 -16.22
N GLY A 364 -25.12 24.07 -16.13
CA GLY A 364 -25.92 23.58 -17.25
C GLY A 364 -25.42 22.33 -17.98
N THR A 365 -24.21 21.83 -17.71
CA THR A 365 -23.72 20.55 -18.29
C THR A 365 -22.92 19.73 -17.27
N ALA A 366 -23.07 18.41 -17.31
CA ALA A 366 -22.36 17.48 -16.42
C ALA A 366 -21.04 16.98 -17.03
N THR A 367 -20.10 16.56 -16.18
CA THR A 367 -18.79 16.01 -16.57
C THR A 367 -18.43 14.83 -15.66
N THR A 368 -17.99 13.71 -16.23
CA THR A 368 -17.74 12.46 -15.49
C THR A 368 -16.39 12.45 -14.75
N GLY A 369 -16.31 11.65 -13.67
CA GLY A 369 -15.06 11.41 -12.91
C GLY A 369 -14.89 12.22 -11.62
N ARG A 370 -15.90 12.98 -11.17
CA ARG A 370 -15.92 13.69 -9.87
C ARG A 370 -17.30 13.59 -9.22
N ALA A 371 -17.36 13.72 -7.89
CA ALA A 371 -18.62 13.86 -7.17
C ALA A 371 -19.25 15.26 -7.37
N ALA A 372 -20.59 15.31 -7.29
CA ALA A 372 -21.41 16.53 -7.34
C ALA A 372 -22.05 16.80 -5.96
N THR A 373 -22.66 17.97 -5.77
CA THR A 373 -23.34 18.35 -4.52
C THR A 373 -24.81 18.72 -4.76
N GLU A 374 -25.60 18.61 -3.70
CA GLU A 374 -27.07 18.63 -3.73
C GLU A 374 -27.66 19.99 -4.15
N ASP A 375 -26.90 21.08 -4.03
CA ASP A 375 -27.28 22.42 -4.49
C ASP A 375 -27.49 22.53 -6.01
N GLN A 376 -26.94 21.61 -6.80
CA GLN A 376 -27.02 21.68 -8.26
C GLN A 376 -28.44 21.45 -8.83
N LEU A 377 -29.41 20.95 -8.06
CA LEU A 377 -30.70 20.47 -8.58
C LEU A 377 -31.84 21.52 -8.60
N LYS A 378 -31.65 22.72 -8.04
CA LYS A 378 -32.79 23.53 -7.50
C LYS A 378 -33.41 24.66 -8.39
N ALA A 379 -33.10 24.82 -9.67
CA ALA A 379 -33.23 26.16 -10.33
C ALA A 379 -34.25 26.44 -11.53
N VAL A 380 -35.56 25.98 -11.63
CA VAL A 380 -36.32 25.81 -12.98
C VAL A 380 -37.95 26.04 -13.47
N ALA A 381 -39.22 26.56 -12.94
CA ALA A 381 -40.70 26.73 -13.68
C ALA A 381 -42.18 27.51 -13.17
N GLU A 382 -43.43 27.73 -13.89
CA GLU A 382 -44.92 28.37 -13.51
C GLU A 382 -46.37 28.52 -14.47
N THR A 383 -47.74 28.90 -14.12
CA THR A 383 -49.07 29.61 -14.87
C THR A 383 -50.79 29.48 -14.57
N ALA A 384 -51.88 30.30 -15.11
CA ALA A 384 -53.42 30.69 -14.71
C ALA A 384 -54.93 30.56 -15.56
N LYS A 385 -56.24 31.15 -15.23
CA LYS A 385 -57.83 30.84 -15.55
C LYS A 385 -59.15 31.94 -15.72
N THR A 386 -60.57 31.71 -16.03
CA THR A 386 -61.90 32.66 -16.31
C THR A 386 -63.61 32.37 -16.11
N THR A 387 -64.77 32.99 -16.76
CA THR A 387 -66.34 33.33 -16.35
C THR A 387 -67.79 33.45 -17.28
N THR A 388 -69.19 33.58 -16.87
CA THR A 388 -70.67 33.82 -17.60
C THR A 388 -72.17 34.10 -16.80
N ASP A 389 -73.58 34.38 -17.09
CA ASP A 389 -74.79 34.72 -18.13
C ASP A 389 -76.50 34.74 -17.77
N ALA A 390 -77.67 35.19 -18.54
CA ALA A 390 -79.27 35.41 -18.18
C ALA A 390 -80.67 35.65 -19.19
N VAL A 391 -82.12 35.63 -18.91
CA VAL A 391 -83.51 35.96 -19.77
C VAL A 391 -85.17 36.05 -19.24
N ASN A 392 -86.42 36.19 -20.00
CA ASN A 392 -88.01 36.46 -19.60
C ASN A 392 -89.41 36.40 -20.61
N LEU A 393 -90.85 36.40 -20.32
CA LEU A 393 -92.28 36.86 -21.05
C LEU A 393 -93.96 36.51 -20.74
N LYS A 394 -95.10 36.41 -21.68
CA LYS A 394 -96.75 36.53 -21.60
C LYS A 394 -98.05 35.65 -22.38
N PHE A 395 -99.37 35.29 -21.94
CA PHE A 395 -100.28 34.00 -21.55
C PHE A 395 -101.21 32.90 -22.25
N THR A 396 -101.59 31.78 -21.48
CA THR A 396 -102.96 31.11 -21.11
C THR A 396 -103.01 29.90 -20.05
N GLY A 397 -103.85 29.76 -18.95
CA GLY A 397 -103.87 28.59 -17.91
C GLY A 397 -104.95 28.42 -16.70
N ASP A 398 -104.78 27.49 -15.70
CA ASP A 398 -105.80 26.61 -14.93
C ASP A 398 -106.35 26.82 -13.46
N THR A 399 -105.58 27.20 -12.43
CA THR A 399 -105.90 26.93 -10.98
C THR A 399 -106.97 27.80 -10.32
N ASN A 400 -107.74 28.57 -11.10
CA ASN A 400 -108.69 29.55 -10.59
C ASN A 400 -109.94 29.56 -11.46
N THR A 401 -111.11 29.50 -10.83
CA THR A 401 -112.41 29.20 -11.46
C THR A 401 -113.05 30.39 -12.20
N SER A 402 -112.30 31.45 -12.53
CA SER A 402 -112.81 32.65 -13.20
C SER A 402 -111.89 33.14 -14.34
N PRO A 403 -112.37 33.28 -15.59
CA PRO A 403 -111.58 33.78 -16.73
C PRO A 403 -111.15 35.26 -16.62
N GLY A 404 -110.12 35.66 -17.39
CA GLY A 404 -109.60 37.04 -17.44
C GLY A 404 -109.44 37.58 -18.88
N VAL A 405 -109.55 38.90 -19.06
CA VAL A 405 -109.54 39.58 -20.36
C VAL A 405 -108.78 40.92 -20.31
N VAL A 406 -107.89 41.13 -21.28
CA VAL A 406 -107.20 42.38 -21.63
C VAL A 406 -107.07 42.44 -23.17
N ASN A 407 -106.68 43.57 -23.76
CA ASN A 407 -107.11 43.96 -25.10
C ASN A 407 -105.94 44.36 -26.03
N LEU A 408 -105.31 43.39 -26.73
CA LEU A 408 -104.13 43.60 -27.61
C LEU A 408 -104.24 44.78 -28.59
N LYS A 409 -105.46 45.20 -28.94
CA LYS A 409 -105.77 46.52 -29.48
C LYS A 409 -105.67 47.59 -28.37
N ASP A 410 -104.44 47.99 -28.04
CA ASP A 410 -104.09 49.17 -27.25
C ASP A 410 -104.08 49.01 -25.70
N ASP A 411 -104.25 47.79 -25.16
CA ASP A 411 -103.90 47.42 -23.78
C ASP A 411 -103.29 46.00 -23.75
N THR A 412 -102.04 45.84 -23.33
CA THR A 412 -101.36 44.54 -23.54
C THR A 412 -101.85 43.46 -22.59
N LEU A 413 -102.61 42.50 -23.12
CA LEU A 413 -102.84 41.22 -22.46
C LEU A 413 -101.51 40.49 -22.33
N GLY A 414 -100.91 40.63 -21.15
CA GLY A 414 -99.85 39.77 -20.71
C GLY A 414 -100.39 38.52 -20.03
N VAL A 415 -99.66 37.41 -20.17
CA VAL A 415 -99.38 36.72 -18.91
C VAL A 415 -98.55 37.74 -18.17
N VAL A 416 -98.55 37.57 -16.90
CA VAL A 416 -97.24 37.47 -16.29
C VAL A 416 -96.90 35.99 -16.09
N GLY A 417 -96.09 35.46 -17.01
CA GLY A 417 -95.74 34.06 -17.15
C GLY A 417 -94.56 33.90 -16.28
N ASP A 418 -94.85 33.94 -14.99
CA ASP A 418 -94.00 34.12 -13.82
C ASP A 418 -92.80 35.11 -13.90
N GLY A 419 -92.56 35.78 -15.04
CA GLY A 419 -91.35 36.55 -15.32
C GLY A 419 -90.15 35.70 -15.72
N LYS A 420 -90.27 34.37 -15.77
CA LYS A 420 -89.13 33.44 -15.84
C LYS A 420 -89.40 32.32 -16.84
N TYR A 421 -90.08 31.26 -16.42
CA TYR A 421 -90.29 30.02 -17.17
C TYR A 421 -91.21 30.13 -18.36
N VAL A 422 -92.18 31.03 -18.34
CA VAL A 422 -93.22 31.08 -19.38
C VAL A 422 -93.14 32.41 -20.12
N SER A 423 -92.43 32.41 -21.24
CA SER A 423 -92.14 33.61 -22.05
C SER A 423 -92.94 33.65 -23.35
N THR A 424 -93.98 34.45 -23.35
CA THR A 424 -95.09 34.25 -24.26
C THR A 424 -95.45 35.57 -24.99
N ASP A 425 -95.92 35.49 -26.24
CA ASP A 425 -95.54 36.43 -27.32
C ASP A 425 -96.73 36.75 -28.26
N ALA A 426 -96.81 37.98 -28.78
CA ALA A 426 -97.92 38.46 -29.60
C ALA A 426 -97.45 39.22 -30.86
N ASN A 427 -97.86 38.73 -32.03
CA ASN A 427 -97.48 39.30 -33.33
C ASN A 427 -98.67 39.73 -34.20
N GLY A 428 -99.80 40.07 -33.58
CA GLY A 428 -101.01 40.56 -34.27
C GLY A 428 -101.83 39.51 -35.03
N LYS A 429 -101.35 38.26 -35.17
CA LYS A 429 -102.13 37.12 -35.66
C LYS A 429 -102.11 35.92 -34.73
N ASN A 430 -100.94 35.55 -34.19
CA ASN A 430 -100.80 34.45 -33.25
C ASN A 430 -100.41 34.94 -31.84
N LEU A 431 -101.01 34.28 -30.85
CA LEU A 431 -100.57 34.26 -29.46
C LEU A 431 -99.69 33.02 -29.28
N THR A 432 -98.38 33.21 -29.07
CA THR A 432 -97.44 32.09 -28.93
C THR A 432 -97.07 31.90 -27.47
N VAL A 433 -97.57 30.82 -26.86
CA VAL A 433 -97.14 30.39 -25.52
C VAL A 433 -95.83 29.60 -25.64
N LYS A 434 -94.69 30.29 -25.72
CA LYS A 434 -93.36 29.70 -25.53
C LYS A 434 -93.09 29.48 -24.03
N VAL A 435 -93.03 28.23 -23.60
CA VAL A 435 -92.23 27.93 -22.40
C VAL A 435 -90.82 28.39 -22.73
N SER A 436 -90.23 29.23 -21.88
CA SER A 436 -88.87 29.72 -22.01
C SER A 436 -87.94 28.54 -21.81
N GLU A 437 -87.63 27.85 -22.91
CA GLU A 437 -86.71 26.73 -22.91
C GLU A 437 -85.38 27.14 -22.25
N ALA A 438 -84.99 28.41 -22.41
CA ALA A 438 -83.86 29.03 -21.75
C ALA A 438 -83.97 29.14 -20.21
N GLU A 439 -85.09 29.59 -19.65
CA GLU A 439 -85.26 29.73 -18.18
C GLU A 439 -85.59 28.40 -17.48
N VAL A 440 -86.30 27.50 -18.17
CA VAL A 440 -86.43 26.10 -17.77
C VAL A 440 -85.05 25.45 -17.75
N LYS A 441 -84.25 25.59 -18.81
CA LYS A 441 -82.87 25.10 -18.87
C LYS A 441 -82.00 25.70 -17.77
N LYS A 442 -82.00 27.01 -17.54
CA LYS A 442 -81.27 27.65 -16.42
C LYS A 442 -81.59 27.01 -15.08
N SER A 443 -82.85 26.66 -14.85
CA SER A 443 -83.28 26.10 -13.58
C SER A 443 -82.97 24.62 -13.46
N ALA A 444 -82.98 23.87 -14.58
CA ALA A 444 -82.41 22.53 -14.66
C ALA A 444 -80.88 22.53 -14.42
N VAL A 445 -80.18 23.49 -15.02
CA VAL A 445 -78.75 23.80 -14.85
C VAL A 445 -78.43 24.27 -13.43
N ALA A 446 -79.38 24.82 -12.69
CA ALA A 446 -79.28 25.13 -11.27
C ALA A 446 -79.69 23.96 -10.36
N ALA A 447 -80.32 22.92 -10.90
CA ALA A 447 -80.73 21.72 -10.17
C ALA A 447 -79.59 20.71 -10.04
N VAL A 448 -78.83 20.51 -11.11
CA VAL A 448 -77.77 19.50 -11.16
C VAL A 448 -76.40 20.14 -10.99
N THR A 449 -75.60 19.62 -10.07
CA THR A 449 -74.17 19.94 -9.93
C THR A 449 -73.30 18.72 -10.10
N VAL A 450 -72.06 18.95 -10.53
CA VAL A 450 -70.97 17.96 -10.45
C VAL A 450 -69.89 18.60 -9.58
N SER A 451 -69.40 17.85 -8.59
CA SER A 451 -68.43 18.32 -7.61
C SER A 451 -67.27 17.35 -7.47
N THR A 452 -66.33 17.67 -6.58
CA THR A 452 -65.21 16.79 -6.22
C THR A 452 -65.07 16.78 -4.71
N ASP A 453 -64.14 16.00 -4.16
CA ASP A 453 -63.82 16.14 -2.75
C ASP A 453 -63.05 17.45 -2.49
N THR A 454 -63.66 18.32 -1.68
CA THR A 454 -63.06 19.59 -1.23
C THR A 454 -62.43 19.49 0.17
N THR A 455 -62.58 18.33 0.84
CA THR A 455 -61.94 18.05 2.14
C THR A 455 -60.56 17.41 1.96
N ASP A 456 -60.36 16.69 0.86
CA ASP A 456 -59.08 16.13 0.43
C ASP A 456 -58.22 17.20 -0.28
N ALA A 457 -57.29 17.81 0.45
CA ALA A 457 -56.37 18.82 -0.11
C ALA A 457 -55.53 18.29 -1.30
N ASN A 458 -55.24 16.99 -1.29
CA ASN A 458 -54.51 16.29 -2.35
C ASN A 458 -55.45 15.70 -3.42
N ASN A 459 -56.71 16.11 -3.50
CA ASN A 459 -57.63 15.72 -4.56
C ASN A 459 -57.08 16.20 -5.93
N PRO A 460 -56.79 15.29 -6.88
CA PRO A 460 -56.29 15.65 -8.21
C PRO A 460 -57.39 16.07 -9.19
N LEU A 461 -58.67 15.80 -8.88
CA LEU A 461 -59.78 16.20 -9.73
C LEU A 461 -60.15 17.65 -9.45
N THR A 462 -60.14 18.49 -10.47
CA THR A 462 -60.78 19.80 -10.46
C THR A 462 -61.96 19.78 -11.43
N VAL A 463 -63.15 20.15 -10.96
CA VAL A 463 -64.33 20.36 -11.80
C VAL A 463 -64.58 21.85 -11.91
N THR A 464 -64.45 22.40 -13.12
CA THR A 464 -64.79 23.79 -13.43
C THR A 464 -66.15 23.83 -14.14
N PRO A 465 -67.23 24.28 -13.47
CA PRO A 465 -68.51 24.51 -14.12
C PRO A 465 -68.46 25.79 -14.96
N THR A 466 -68.72 25.67 -16.26
CA THR A 466 -68.90 26.82 -17.16
C THR A 466 -70.36 26.84 -17.59
N THR A 467 -71.18 27.70 -16.99
CA THR A 467 -72.51 28.01 -17.52
C THR A 467 -72.35 28.67 -18.89
N SER A 468 -73.24 28.46 -19.85
CA SER A 468 -73.24 29.23 -21.09
C SER A 468 -73.61 30.69 -20.84
N ALA A 469 -73.25 31.60 -21.76
CA ALA A 469 -73.54 33.04 -21.62
C ALA A 469 -75.05 33.38 -21.72
N ASP A 470 -75.85 32.48 -22.29
CA ASP A 470 -77.32 32.56 -22.26
C ASP A 470 -77.93 31.87 -21.03
N GLY A 471 -77.11 31.24 -20.18
CA GLY A 471 -77.45 30.47 -18.98
C GLY A 471 -78.04 29.07 -19.23
N THR A 472 -78.22 28.65 -20.48
CA THR A 472 -79.06 27.49 -20.85
C THR A 472 -78.35 26.13 -20.90
N THR A 473 -77.02 26.11 -20.87
CA THR A 473 -76.24 24.90 -20.60
C THR A 473 -75.22 25.16 -19.50
N LYS A 474 -74.62 24.10 -18.99
CA LYS A 474 -73.47 24.19 -18.08
C LYS A 474 -72.56 23.01 -18.30
N ASP A 475 -71.40 23.30 -18.83
CA ASP A 475 -70.39 22.30 -19.16
C ASP A 475 -69.47 22.10 -17.95
N TYR A 476 -69.33 20.84 -17.52
CA TYR A 476 -68.48 20.48 -16.40
C TYR A 476 -67.12 20.03 -16.90
N LYS A 477 -66.18 20.97 -17.01
CA LYS A 477 -64.80 20.66 -17.39
C LYS A 477 -64.10 19.98 -16.23
N VAL A 478 -63.96 18.66 -16.30
CA VAL A 478 -63.12 17.88 -15.38
C VAL A 478 -61.67 17.95 -15.87
N THR A 479 -60.73 18.26 -14.99
CA THR A 479 -59.28 18.19 -15.24
C THR A 479 -58.57 17.43 -14.13
N ILE A 480 -57.50 16.72 -14.50
CA ILE A 480 -56.68 15.91 -13.59
C ILE A 480 -55.33 16.61 -13.38
N ASP A 481 -54.95 16.81 -12.12
CA ASP A 481 -53.60 17.21 -11.69
C ASP A 481 -52.72 15.96 -11.54
N GLY A 482 -51.80 15.76 -12.49
CA GLY A 482 -50.88 14.61 -12.50
C GLY A 482 -49.93 14.56 -11.29
N THR A 483 -49.56 15.71 -10.72
CA THR A 483 -48.72 15.78 -9.52
C THR A 483 -49.47 15.25 -8.31
N LYS A 484 -50.76 15.62 -8.18
CA LYS A 484 -51.63 15.08 -7.13
C LYS A 484 -51.99 13.60 -7.34
N ILE A 485 -52.07 13.12 -8.60
CA ILE A 485 -52.16 11.67 -8.89
C ILE A 485 -50.91 10.95 -8.37
N ALA A 486 -49.71 11.51 -8.60
CA ALA A 486 -48.46 10.92 -8.15
C ALA A 486 -48.35 10.86 -6.60
N ASN A 487 -48.93 11.83 -5.90
CA ASN A 487 -49.07 11.82 -4.44
C ASN A 487 -50.17 10.86 -3.91
N LYS A 488 -51.08 10.39 -4.79
CA LYS A 488 -52.18 9.47 -4.45
C LYS A 488 -51.89 8.02 -4.79
N THR A 489 -50.99 7.78 -5.74
CA THR A 489 -50.67 6.46 -6.29
C THR A 489 -49.30 6.03 -5.78
N ASN A 490 -49.23 4.86 -5.16
CA ASN A 490 -47.97 4.32 -4.65
C ASN A 490 -47.33 3.35 -5.63
N LEU A 491 -46.00 3.28 -5.58
CA LEU A 491 -45.17 2.21 -6.14
C LEU A 491 -44.74 1.28 -5.00
N SER A 492 -45.00 -0.02 -5.16
CA SER A 492 -44.47 -1.06 -4.26
C SER A 492 -42.99 -1.35 -4.56
N TYR A 493 -42.27 -1.81 -3.53
CA TYR A 493 -40.92 -2.38 -3.67
C TYR A 493 -40.65 -3.37 -2.53
N LYS A 494 -39.82 -4.38 -2.79
CA LYS A 494 -39.38 -5.37 -1.79
C LYS A 494 -37.93 -5.78 -2.00
N ALA A 495 -37.27 -6.19 -0.92
CA ALA A 495 -36.01 -6.93 -0.99
C ALA A 495 -36.28 -8.43 -0.79
N ASN A 496 -35.58 -9.27 -1.55
CA ASN A 496 -35.51 -10.73 -1.32
C ASN A 496 -36.86 -11.44 -1.10
N ASP A 497 -37.86 -11.13 -1.93
CA ASP A 497 -39.24 -11.66 -1.82
C ASP A 497 -39.99 -11.34 -0.51
N GLY A 498 -39.40 -10.54 0.39
CA GLY A 498 -39.99 -10.16 1.67
C GLY A 498 -41.18 -9.20 1.58
N THR A 499 -41.61 -8.70 2.74
CA THR A 499 -42.74 -7.77 2.87
C THR A 499 -42.59 -6.57 1.94
N ALA A 500 -43.64 -6.29 1.14
CA ALA A 500 -43.67 -5.12 0.28
C ALA A 500 -43.76 -3.83 1.10
N LYS A 501 -42.83 -2.91 0.84
CA LYS A 501 -42.93 -1.51 1.23
C LYS A 501 -43.56 -0.70 0.08
N GLN A 502 -43.99 0.51 0.40
CA GLN A 502 -44.56 1.45 -0.57
C GLN A 502 -43.91 2.83 -0.44
N VAL A 503 -44.01 3.60 -1.51
CA VAL A 503 -43.57 4.99 -1.64
C VAL A 503 -44.48 5.66 -2.67
N SER A 504 -44.72 6.97 -2.59
CA SER A 504 -45.55 7.63 -3.61
C SER A 504 -44.81 7.69 -4.96
N LEU A 505 -45.55 7.79 -6.07
CA LEU A 505 -44.95 8.10 -7.37
C LEU A 505 -44.30 9.50 -7.41
N ALA A 506 -44.65 10.39 -6.48
CA ALA A 506 -44.05 11.72 -6.39
C ALA A 506 -42.66 11.70 -5.70
N ASP A 507 -42.46 10.81 -4.72
CA ASP A 507 -41.16 10.65 -4.02
C ASP A 507 -40.21 9.70 -4.79
N GLY A 508 -40.75 8.66 -5.42
CA GLY A 508 -39.98 7.72 -6.25
C GLY A 508 -39.08 6.75 -5.46
N LEU A 509 -38.03 6.24 -6.11
CA LEU A 509 -37.03 5.35 -5.50
C LEU A 509 -35.69 6.07 -5.31
N ASN A 510 -35.06 5.86 -4.16
CA ASN A 510 -33.90 6.58 -3.67
C ASN A 510 -32.70 5.61 -3.55
N PHE A 511 -31.94 5.46 -4.63
CA PHE A 511 -30.81 4.54 -4.69
C PHE A 511 -29.61 5.13 -3.92
N LYS A 512 -29.16 4.42 -2.88
CA LYS A 512 -28.08 4.83 -1.97
C LYS A 512 -26.92 3.84 -2.00
N ASN A 513 -25.72 4.34 -1.77
CA ASN A 513 -24.50 3.53 -1.62
C ASN A 513 -24.65 2.42 -0.56
N GLY A 514 -24.05 1.27 -0.83
CA GLY A 514 -23.69 0.30 0.21
C GLY A 514 -22.36 0.68 0.88
N THR A 515 -21.84 -0.22 1.71
CA THR A 515 -20.49 -0.11 2.30
C THR A 515 -19.41 -0.21 1.22
N LEU A 516 -19.54 -1.20 0.33
CA LEU A 516 -18.58 -1.46 -0.76
C LEU A 516 -19.13 -1.21 -2.17
N THR A 517 -20.21 -0.43 -2.29
CA THR A 517 -20.74 0.02 -3.59
C THR A 517 -21.01 1.51 -3.61
N THR A 518 -21.01 2.10 -4.80
CA THR A 518 -21.54 3.44 -5.07
C THR A 518 -22.74 3.33 -6.00
N ALA A 519 -23.86 3.93 -5.61
CA ALA A 519 -25.03 4.07 -6.47
C ALA A 519 -24.84 5.26 -7.42
N SER A 520 -25.11 5.08 -8.70
CA SER A 520 -25.15 6.16 -9.69
C SER A 520 -26.38 6.03 -10.60
N ILE A 521 -26.83 7.16 -11.16
CA ILE A 521 -28.03 7.24 -12.00
C ILE A 521 -27.70 8.11 -13.22
N ASP A 522 -27.75 7.54 -14.42
CA ASP A 522 -27.63 8.28 -15.68
C ASP A 522 -29.01 8.61 -16.30
N ASP A 523 -29.00 9.34 -17.41
CA ASP A 523 -30.16 9.70 -18.23
C ASP A 523 -31.18 8.56 -18.42
N ASN A 524 -32.47 8.91 -18.38
CA ASN A 524 -33.60 7.98 -18.43
C ASN A 524 -33.70 7.03 -17.22
N GLY A 525 -33.01 7.32 -16.10
CA GLY A 525 -33.09 6.54 -14.87
C GLY A 525 -32.28 5.25 -14.93
N VAL A 526 -31.15 5.25 -15.62
CA VAL A 526 -30.25 4.08 -15.69
C VAL A 526 -29.46 4.01 -14.39
N VAL A 527 -29.94 3.19 -13.45
CA VAL A 527 -29.29 2.94 -12.15
C VAL A 527 -28.14 1.95 -12.31
N LYS A 528 -27.00 2.25 -11.67
CA LYS A 528 -25.83 1.38 -11.53
C LYS A 528 -25.45 1.25 -10.05
N TYR A 529 -24.80 0.14 -9.74
CA TYR A 529 -24.10 -0.09 -8.48
C TYR A 529 -22.68 -0.54 -8.81
N ASP A 530 -21.75 0.40 -8.81
CA ASP A 530 -20.33 0.15 -9.07
C ASP A 530 -19.65 -0.29 -7.76
N VAL A 531 -18.79 -1.30 -7.80
CA VAL A 531 -18.05 -1.77 -6.62
C VAL A 531 -16.93 -0.77 -6.28
N ASN A 532 -16.83 -0.39 -5.01
CA ASN A 532 -15.81 0.53 -4.52
C ASN A 532 -14.44 -0.16 -4.58
N THR A 533 -13.66 0.07 -5.64
CA THR A 533 -12.32 -0.51 -5.82
C THR A 533 -11.27 0.25 -5.03
N ALA A 534 -10.32 -0.46 -4.42
CA ALA A 534 -9.14 0.15 -3.78
C ALA A 534 -7.83 -0.49 -4.27
N SER A 535 -6.79 0.32 -4.36
CA SER A 535 -5.44 -0.14 -4.69
C SER A 535 -4.73 -0.72 -3.47
N ILE A 536 -4.01 -1.82 -3.69
CA ILE A 536 -2.88 -2.22 -2.86
C ILE A 536 -1.61 -1.92 -3.64
N THR A 537 -0.53 -1.54 -2.96
CA THR A 537 0.75 -1.21 -3.58
C THR A 537 1.88 -2.03 -2.98
N ALA A 538 2.93 -2.29 -3.75
CA ALA A 538 4.11 -3.03 -3.29
C ALA A 538 5.32 -2.08 -3.21
N GLY A 539 6.04 -2.12 -2.09
CA GLY A 539 7.36 -1.51 -1.97
C GLY A 539 8.42 -2.27 -2.77
N ALA A 540 9.58 -1.65 -2.99
CA ALA A 540 10.73 -2.30 -3.63
C ALA A 540 11.27 -3.47 -2.80
N ASP A 541 11.02 -3.48 -1.49
CA ASP A 541 11.27 -4.56 -0.54
C ASP A 541 10.16 -5.64 -0.54
N GLY A 542 9.20 -5.57 -1.46
CA GLY A 542 8.03 -6.43 -1.57
C GLY A 542 7.04 -6.32 -0.40
N THR A 543 7.13 -5.30 0.46
CA THR A 543 6.14 -5.08 1.53
C THR A 543 4.88 -4.43 0.95
N ILE A 544 3.71 -4.99 1.27
CA ILE A 544 2.45 -4.60 0.63
C ILE A 544 1.72 -3.57 1.49
N THR A 545 1.45 -2.40 0.94
CA THR A 545 0.65 -1.37 1.61
C THR A 545 -0.79 -1.47 1.15
N GLY A 546 -1.68 -1.78 2.09
CA GLY A 546 -3.13 -1.74 1.88
C GLY A 546 -3.67 -0.30 1.90
N PRO A 547 -4.90 -0.07 1.41
CA PRO A 547 -5.54 1.24 1.48
C PRO A 547 -5.92 1.61 2.92
N THR A 548 -6.09 2.91 3.17
CA THR A 548 -6.63 3.46 4.42
C THR A 548 -8.16 3.46 4.48
N THR A 549 -8.83 3.26 3.35
CA THR A 549 -10.30 3.17 3.21
C THR A 549 -10.69 1.79 2.70
N ASP A 550 -11.85 1.29 3.14
CA ASP A 550 -12.37 0.01 2.66
C ASP A 550 -12.72 0.04 1.16
N GLY A 551 -12.49 -1.10 0.51
CA GLY A 551 -12.64 -1.27 -0.93
C GLY A 551 -12.13 -2.64 -1.38
N VAL A 552 -12.48 -3.04 -2.60
CA VAL A 552 -12.12 -4.34 -3.19
C VAL A 552 -10.88 -4.19 -4.08
N ALA A 553 -9.89 -5.08 -3.95
CA ALA A 553 -8.73 -5.10 -4.83
C ALA A 553 -9.07 -5.75 -6.18
N THR A 554 -8.53 -5.21 -7.27
CA THR A 554 -8.61 -5.89 -8.58
C THR A 554 -7.71 -7.12 -8.60
N ALA A 555 -8.05 -8.14 -9.40
CA ALA A 555 -7.24 -9.34 -9.53
C ALA A 555 -5.79 -9.04 -9.97
N GLN A 556 -5.59 -7.99 -10.78
CA GLN A 556 -4.26 -7.51 -11.18
C GLN A 556 -3.46 -6.99 -9.97
N ASN A 557 -4.05 -6.09 -9.16
CA ASN A 557 -3.38 -5.55 -7.97
C ASN A 557 -2.98 -6.68 -6.99
N VAL A 558 -3.82 -7.70 -6.85
CA VAL A 558 -3.53 -8.89 -6.02
C VAL A 558 -2.39 -9.73 -6.61
N ALA A 559 -2.39 -9.99 -7.92
CA ALA A 559 -1.32 -10.71 -8.58
C ALA A 559 0.03 -9.99 -8.47
N ASP A 560 0.05 -8.67 -8.68
CA ASP A 560 1.27 -7.85 -8.57
C ASP A 560 1.81 -7.81 -7.15
N ALA A 561 0.94 -7.70 -6.14
CA ALA A 561 1.33 -7.77 -4.73
C ALA A 561 1.89 -9.15 -4.35
N ILE A 562 1.26 -10.25 -4.78
CA ILE A 562 1.77 -11.62 -4.56
C ILE A 562 3.13 -11.79 -5.24
N ASN A 563 3.29 -11.32 -6.48
CA ASN A 563 4.54 -11.43 -7.22
C ASN A 563 5.67 -10.60 -6.59
N ALA A 564 5.40 -9.37 -6.15
CA ALA A 564 6.38 -8.53 -5.48
C ALA A 564 6.80 -9.10 -4.11
N ALA A 565 5.83 -9.57 -3.32
CA ALA A 565 6.11 -10.25 -2.04
C ALA A 565 6.95 -11.52 -2.25
N LYS A 566 6.57 -12.36 -3.23
CA LYS A 566 7.33 -13.58 -3.60
C LYS A 566 8.75 -13.26 -4.06
N LYS A 567 8.95 -12.17 -4.81
CA LYS A 567 10.27 -11.72 -5.30
C LYS A 567 11.17 -11.34 -4.13
N ALA A 568 10.68 -10.53 -3.19
CA ALA A 568 11.46 -10.13 -2.02
C ALA A 568 11.65 -11.24 -0.98
N SER A 569 10.73 -12.22 -0.89
CA SER A 569 10.92 -13.43 -0.07
C SER A 569 11.96 -14.41 -0.63
N LYS A 570 12.54 -14.16 -1.81
CA LYS A 570 13.62 -15.00 -2.34
C LYS A 570 14.91 -14.79 -1.52
N THR A 571 15.48 -15.92 -1.09
CA THR A 571 16.84 -15.97 -0.53
C THR A 571 17.78 -16.56 -1.56
N GLU A 572 18.80 -15.79 -1.94
CA GLU A 572 19.91 -16.26 -2.76
C GLU A 572 21.14 -16.48 -1.87
N ILE A 573 21.89 -17.55 -2.13
CA ILE A 573 23.15 -17.82 -1.45
C ILE A 573 24.24 -17.97 -2.51
N THR A 574 25.36 -17.28 -2.31
CA THR A 574 26.61 -17.41 -3.04
C THR A 574 27.74 -17.82 -2.09
N ALA A 575 28.90 -18.18 -2.64
CA ALA A 575 30.09 -18.46 -1.84
C ALA A 575 31.35 -17.85 -2.45
N ASN A 576 32.42 -17.79 -1.64
CA ASN A 576 33.77 -17.38 -2.05
C ASN A 576 33.84 -16.02 -2.77
N THR A 577 33.03 -15.02 -2.40
CA THR A 577 32.92 -13.71 -3.07
C THR A 577 32.04 -13.73 -4.34
N GLY A 578 30.86 -14.34 -4.26
CA GLY A 578 29.82 -14.25 -5.30
C GLY A 578 29.78 -15.40 -6.31
N GLU A 579 30.47 -16.51 -6.08
CA GLU A 579 30.30 -17.73 -6.87
C GLU A 579 28.89 -18.32 -6.65
N ALA A 580 28.18 -18.63 -7.74
CA ALA A 580 26.84 -19.20 -7.67
C ALA A 580 26.87 -20.67 -7.19
N ALA A 581 25.78 -21.10 -6.56
CA ALA A 581 25.58 -22.50 -6.18
C ALA A 581 25.70 -23.44 -7.39
N ASN A 582 26.30 -24.62 -7.17
CA ASN A 582 26.72 -25.60 -8.17
C ASN A 582 27.85 -25.14 -9.12
N ALA A 583 28.45 -23.95 -8.92
CA ALA A 583 29.54 -23.41 -9.73
C ALA A 583 30.76 -22.92 -8.92
N THR A 584 30.83 -23.25 -7.64
CA THR A 584 31.92 -22.81 -6.73
C THR A 584 33.26 -23.48 -7.01
N THR A 585 34.35 -22.71 -6.95
CA THR A 585 35.74 -23.17 -7.13
C THR A 585 36.65 -22.89 -5.94
N GLY A 586 36.25 -22.00 -5.02
CA GLY A 586 37.03 -21.61 -3.84
C GLY A 586 37.01 -22.59 -2.66
N ASN A 587 37.27 -22.08 -1.45
CA ASN A 587 37.40 -22.87 -0.22
C ASN A 587 36.08 -23.48 0.27
N VAL A 588 34.95 -22.83 -0.02
CA VAL A 588 33.60 -23.29 0.30
C VAL A 588 32.99 -23.89 -0.95
N THR A 589 32.47 -25.11 -0.87
CA THR A 589 31.59 -25.65 -1.91
C THR A 589 30.14 -25.37 -1.54
N LEU A 590 29.39 -24.79 -2.47
CA LEU A 590 27.96 -24.51 -2.33
C LEU A 590 27.22 -25.23 -3.44
N THR A 591 26.34 -26.15 -3.07
CA THR A 591 25.46 -26.86 -4.02
C THR A 591 24.00 -26.56 -3.71
N SER A 592 23.15 -26.45 -4.73
CA SER A 592 21.72 -26.22 -4.56
C SER A 592 20.86 -27.23 -5.31
N THR A 593 19.79 -27.67 -4.67
CA THR A 593 18.79 -28.59 -5.24
C THR A 593 17.38 -28.07 -4.98
N ILE A 594 16.44 -28.39 -5.87
CA ILE A 594 15.03 -28.02 -5.71
C ILE A 594 14.26 -29.22 -5.14
N ALA A 595 13.59 -29.00 -4.02
CA ALA A 595 12.73 -29.99 -3.37
C ALA A 595 11.38 -30.15 -4.10
N ALA A 596 10.64 -31.21 -3.77
CA ALA A 596 9.40 -31.58 -4.48
C ALA A 596 8.23 -30.58 -4.30
N ASP A 597 8.30 -29.74 -3.26
CA ASP A 597 7.40 -28.61 -2.98
C ASP A 597 7.89 -27.28 -3.61
N GLY A 598 9.07 -27.29 -4.25
CA GLY A 598 9.67 -26.15 -4.93
C GLY A 598 10.62 -25.30 -4.09
N HIS A 599 10.88 -25.61 -2.81
CA HIS A 599 11.90 -24.87 -2.04
C HIS A 599 13.32 -25.25 -2.49
N THR A 600 14.29 -24.34 -2.28
CA THR A 600 15.71 -24.60 -2.60
C THR A 600 16.47 -25.04 -1.35
N ILE A 601 17.03 -26.23 -1.38
CA ILE A 601 17.97 -26.73 -0.36
C ILE A 601 19.37 -26.32 -0.80
N TYR A 602 20.10 -25.62 0.07
CA TYR A 602 21.50 -25.24 -0.12
C TYR A 602 22.40 -26.04 0.81
N ASP A 603 23.32 -26.81 0.23
CA ASP A 603 24.32 -27.62 0.93
C ASP A 603 25.65 -26.85 0.94
N VAL A 604 26.13 -26.48 2.13
CA VAL A 604 27.39 -25.74 2.34
C VAL A 604 28.43 -26.66 2.94
N LYS A 605 29.56 -26.85 2.26
CA LYS A 605 30.65 -27.75 2.68
C LYS A 605 32.01 -27.08 2.47
N LEU A 606 33.05 -27.58 3.13
CA LEU A 606 34.43 -27.21 2.84
C LEU A 606 34.89 -27.97 1.59
N ASN A 607 35.68 -27.34 0.72
CA ASN A 607 36.32 -28.01 -0.42
C ASN A 607 37.44 -28.95 0.07
N ASP A 608 37.66 -30.10 -0.59
CA ASP A 608 38.80 -30.99 -0.32
C ASP A 608 40.15 -30.27 -0.44
N LYS A 609 40.19 -29.23 -1.30
CA LYS A 609 41.33 -28.35 -1.49
C LYS A 609 41.03 -26.97 -0.90
N VAL A 610 41.72 -26.63 0.19
CA VAL A 610 41.58 -25.34 0.90
C VAL A 610 42.86 -24.53 0.74
N THR A 611 42.74 -23.28 0.31
CA THR A 611 43.86 -22.32 0.19
C THR A 611 43.63 -21.13 1.12
N LEU A 612 44.49 -20.97 2.12
CA LEU A 612 44.47 -19.86 3.06
C LEU A 612 45.47 -18.79 2.61
N GLY A 613 45.03 -17.53 2.53
CA GLY A 613 45.85 -16.42 2.05
C GLY A 613 45.98 -16.37 0.53
N SER A 614 46.96 -15.60 0.05
CA SER A 614 47.21 -15.39 -1.39
C SER A 614 48.68 -15.13 -1.71
N GLY A 615 49.03 -15.19 -3.00
CA GLY A 615 50.39 -14.96 -3.49
C GLY A 615 51.40 -15.98 -2.97
N ALA A 616 52.67 -15.55 -2.83
CA ALA A 616 53.79 -16.43 -2.49
C ALA A 616 53.76 -16.99 -1.05
N ASN A 617 52.86 -16.49 -0.19
CA ASN A 617 52.69 -16.92 1.20
C ASN A 617 51.52 -17.89 1.40
N ALA A 618 50.73 -18.16 0.36
CA ALA A 618 49.52 -18.97 0.48
C ALA A 618 49.79 -20.38 1.01
N VAL A 619 48.88 -20.89 1.85
CA VAL A 619 48.93 -22.23 2.41
C VAL A 619 47.80 -23.06 1.80
N THR A 620 48.13 -24.02 0.94
CA THR A 620 47.16 -24.93 0.33
C THR A 620 47.23 -26.29 1.00
N ILE A 621 46.12 -26.74 1.59
CA ILE A 621 45.90 -28.13 2.00
C ILE A 621 45.07 -28.80 0.91
N ASP A 622 45.54 -29.92 0.40
CA ASP A 622 44.93 -30.67 -0.71
C ASP A 622 44.67 -32.10 -0.23
N GLY A 623 43.46 -32.33 0.29
CA GLY A 623 43.03 -33.62 0.83
C GLY A 623 43.00 -34.71 -0.23
N THR A 624 42.47 -34.40 -1.42
CA THR A 624 42.39 -35.32 -2.55
C THR A 624 43.77 -35.81 -3.02
N ALA A 625 44.78 -34.94 -3.02
CA ALA A 625 46.16 -35.28 -3.41
C ALA A 625 47.06 -35.71 -2.23
N GLY A 626 46.58 -35.64 -0.98
CA GLY A 626 47.35 -35.92 0.23
C GLY A 626 48.57 -34.99 0.42
N LYS A 627 48.42 -33.71 0.10
CA LYS A 627 49.52 -32.72 0.03
C LYS A 627 49.24 -31.47 0.85
N ALA A 628 50.30 -30.84 1.33
CA ALA A 628 50.26 -29.49 1.88
C ALA A 628 51.36 -28.64 1.23
N THR A 629 50.99 -27.48 0.70
CA THR A 629 51.90 -26.49 0.10
C THR A 629 51.93 -25.27 1.01
N ILE A 630 53.11 -24.84 1.42
CA ILE A 630 53.33 -23.70 2.32
C ILE A 630 54.24 -22.72 1.57
N GLY A 631 53.63 -21.71 0.96
CA GLY A 631 54.28 -20.84 -0.02
C GLY A 631 54.85 -21.66 -1.19
N SER A 632 56.17 -21.70 -1.32
CA SER A 632 56.88 -22.49 -2.35
C SER A 632 57.37 -23.87 -1.89
N SER A 633 57.15 -24.26 -0.63
CA SER A 633 57.56 -25.58 -0.10
C SER A 633 56.40 -26.57 -0.12
N VAL A 634 56.66 -27.86 -0.39
CA VAL A 634 55.63 -28.90 -0.56
C VAL A 634 55.89 -30.10 0.34
N ILE A 635 54.91 -30.47 1.15
CA ILE A 635 54.80 -31.75 1.85
C ILE A 635 53.88 -32.65 1.00
N ASN A 636 54.33 -33.85 0.68
CA ASN A 636 53.59 -34.85 -0.08
C ASN A 636 53.51 -36.14 0.74
N GLY A 637 52.40 -36.32 1.46
CA GLY A 637 52.19 -37.46 2.35
C GLY A 637 52.11 -38.79 1.60
N VAL A 638 51.49 -38.80 0.41
CA VAL A 638 51.36 -40.00 -0.44
C VAL A 638 52.74 -40.57 -0.82
N ASN A 639 53.70 -39.69 -1.14
CA ASN A 639 55.06 -40.09 -1.52
C ASN A 639 56.06 -39.91 -0.36
N ASN A 640 55.62 -39.72 0.89
CA ASN A 640 56.45 -39.49 2.08
C ASN A 640 57.61 -38.48 1.88
N THR A 641 57.38 -37.41 1.12
CA THR A 641 58.41 -36.46 0.67
C THR A 641 58.15 -35.04 1.17
N PHE A 642 59.22 -34.32 1.50
CA PHE A 642 59.18 -32.89 1.77
C PHE A 642 60.21 -32.17 0.88
N THR A 643 59.76 -31.20 0.09
CA THR A 643 60.61 -30.37 -0.77
C THR A 643 60.56 -28.92 -0.32
N THR A 644 61.72 -28.36 0.03
CA THR A 644 61.87 -26.93 0.31
C THR A 644 61.77 -26.11 -0.98
N GLY A 645 61.14 -24.94 -0.88
CA GLY A 645 60.98 -24.03 -2.02
C GLY A 645 62.23 -23.22 -2.38
N GLY A 646 62.16 -22.54 -3.53
CA GLY A 646 63.20 -21.61 -4.01
C GLY A 646 64.19 -22.21 -5.02
N ALA A 647 65.11 -21.38 -5.51
CA ALA A 647 66.04 -21.72 -6.61
C ALA A 647 67.09 -22.80 -6.28
N LYS A 648 67.18 -23.23 -5.02
CA LYS A 648 67.98 -24.36 -4.56
C LYS A 648 67.14 -25.28 -3.67
N ALA A 649 66.01 -25.72 -4.22
CA ALA A 649 65.13 -26.70 -3.58
C ALA A 649 65.90 -27.96 -3.13
N VAL A 650 65.57 -28.45 -1.94
CA VAL A 650 66.08 -29.70 -1.36
C VAL A 650 64.90 -30.58 -1.02
N THR A 651 64.89 -31.80 -1.56
CA THR A 651 63.89 -32.83 -1.26
C THR A 651 64.45 -33.82 -0.27
N LEU A 652 63.76 -33.99 0.86
CA LEU A 652 63.89 -35.12 1.76
C LEU A 652 62.84 -36.18 1.37
N ASP A 653 63.28 -37.40 1.14
CA ASP A 653 62.42 -38.54 0.78
C ASP A 653 62.47 -39.61 1.88
N GLY A 654 61.37 -39.78 2.60
CA GLY A 654 61.22 -40.77 3.66
C GLY A 654 60.96 -42.20 3.16
N ALA A 655 60.60 -42.40 1.88
CA ALA A 655 60.42 -43.72 1.30
C ALA A 655 61.76 -44.35 0.85
N THR A 656 62.71 -43.53 0.38
CA THR A 656 64.08 -43.98 0.05
C THR A 656 65.12 -43.65 1.12
N GLY A 657 64.80 -42.77 2.07
CA GLY A 657 65.74 -42.27 3.09
C GLY A 657 66.77 -41.27 2.55
N THR A 658 66.52 -40.66 1.39
CA THR A 658 67.50 -39.81 0.68
C THR A 658 67.25 -38.31 0.84
N ILE A 659 68.30 -37.51 0.63
CA ILE A 659 68.25 -36.05 0.49
C ILE A 659 68.80 -35.70 -0.88
N THR A 660 67.98 -35.07 -1.72
CA THR A 660 68.30 -34.73 -3.11
C THR A 660 68.23 -33.22 -3.32
N GLY A 661 69.26 -32.63 -3.91
CA GLY A 661 69.34 -31.20 -4.24
C GLY A 661 70.70 -30.84 -4.83
N THR A 662 70.84 -29.63 -5.41
CA THR A 662 72.10 -29.16 -6.00
C THR A 662 73.19 -28.88 -4.95
N THR A 663 72.79 -28.56 -3.71
CA THR A 663 73.68 -28.48 -2.56
C THR A 663 72.92 -28.84 -1.29
N ALA A 664 73.36 -29.86 -0.56
CA ALA A 664 72.82 -30.24 0.74
C ALA A 664 73.92 -30.25 1.80
N ASN A 665 73.65 -29.73 3.00
CA ASN A 665 74.54 -29.82 4.15
C ASN A 665 73.91 -30.69 5.22
N ILE A 666 74.57 -31.79 5.57
CA ILE A 666 74.11 -32.81 6.52
C ILE A 666 75.21 -32.94 7.59
N GLY A 667 74.95 -32.44 8.79
CA GLY A 667 75.91 -32.50 9.91
C GLY A 667 77.25 -31.80 9.65
N GLY A 668 77.28 -30.78 8.78
CA GLY A 668 78.50 -30.09 8.35
C GLY A 668 79.05 -30.59 7.01
N VAL A 669 78.83 -31.86 6.67
CA VAL A 669 79.22 -32.42 5.37
C VAL A 669 78.35 -31.82 4.27
N THR A 670 78.98 -31.15 3.30
CA THR A 670 78.31 -30.50 2.18
C THR A 670 78.47 -31.33 0.92
N VAL A 671 77.37 -31.95 0.47
CA VAL A 671 77.30 -32.64 -0.83
C VAL A 671 76.85 -31.63 -1.87
N ASN A 672 77.71 -31.31 -2.83
CA ASN A 672 77.45 -30.37 -3.91
C ASN A 672 77.33 -31.12 -5.23
N GLY A 673 76.10 -31.48 -5.61
CA GLY A 673 75.82 -32.21 -6.86
C GLY A 673 76.12 -31.41 -8.13
N THR A 674 76.19 -30.07 -8.07
CA THR A 674 76.59 -29.26 -9.23
C THR A 674 78.09 -29.29 -9.48
N ALA A 675 78.91 -29.39 -8.42
CA ALA A 675 80.36 -29.58 -8.53
C ALA A 675 80.79 -31.05 -8.54
N ASN A 676 79.88 -31.98 -8.21
CA ASN A 676 80.15 -33.39 -7.90
C ASN A 676 81.17 -33.60 -6.75
N THR A 677 81.19 -32.70 -5.77
CA THR A 677 82.13 -32.73 -4.64
C THR A 677 81.45 -32.97 -3.28
N ILE A 678 82.18 -33.59 -2.35
CA ILE A 678 81.79 -33.74 -0.94
C ILE A 678 82.80 -32.99 -0.08
N GLY A 679 82.38 -31.85 0.49
CA GLY A 679 83.18 -31.03 1.39
C GLY A 679 82.78 -31.17 2.85
N GLY A 680 83.57 -30.64 3.79
CA GLY A 680 83.24 -30.62 5.22
C GLY A 680 83.42 -31.96 5.95
N LEU A 681 84.05 -32.96 5.31
CA LEU A 681 84.51 -34.17 5.99
C LEU A 681 85.64 -33.82 6.98
N SER A 682 85.50 -34.19 8.25
CA SER A 682 86.50 -33.93 9.30
C SER A 682 87.78 -34.77 9.18
N ASN A 683 87.84 -35.70 8.23
CA ASN A 683 88.96 -36.59 8.00
C ASN A 683 89.92 -35.96 6.96
N THR A 684 90.74 -34.99 7.40
CA THR A 684 91.65 -34.22 6.53
C THR A 684 93.08 -34.76 6.49
N THR A 685 93.39 -35.81 7.27
CA THR A 685 94.77 -36.32 7.44
C THR A 685 94.84 -37.78 7.02
N TRP A 686 95.82 -38.16 6.20
CA TRP A 686 96.05 -39.55 5.81
C TRP A 686 96.93 -40.26 6.86
N ASN A 687 96.60 -41.51 7.21
CA ASN A 687 97.31 -42.29 8.23
C ASN A 687 97.98 -43.57 7.69
N GLY A 688 98.06 -43.73 6.36
CA GLY A 688 98.62 -44.91 5.71
C GLY A 688 97.68 -46.11 5.57
N THR A 689 96.43 -46.04 6.04
CA THR A 689 95.48 -47.18 5.97
C THR A 689 94.12 -46.80 5.38
N ALA A 690 93.80 -47.35 4.21
CA ALA A 690 92.46 -47.27 3.64
C ALA A 690 91.47 -48.14 4.45
N THR A 691 90.37 -47.56 4.92
CA THR A 691 89.24 -48.32 5.50
C THR A 691 88.12 -48.42 4.46
N THR A 692 87.83 -49.63 3.99
CA THR A 692 86.79 -49.89 2.99
C THR A 692 85.43 -49.29 3.37
N GLY A 693 84.75 -48.66 2.42
CA GLY A 693 83.42 -48.08 2.61
C GLY A 693 83.40 -46.68 3.23
N ARG A 694 84.54 -46.02 3.41
CA ARG A 694 84.63 -44.60 3.83
C ARG A 694 85.06 -43.70 2.66
N ALA A 695 84.50 -42.49 2.61
CA ALA A 695 84.97 -41.45 1.70
C ALA A 695 86.31 -40.86 2.18
N ALA A 696 87.22 -40.59 1.25
CA ALA A 696 88.44 -39.82 1.47
C ALA A 696 88.26 -38.37 1.00
N THR A 697 88.97 -37.43 1.61
CA THR A 697 89.07 -36.05 1.10
C THR A 697 90.07 -35.96 -0.05
N GLU A 698 89.98 -34.93 -0.90
CA GLU A 698 90.99 -34.70 -1.94
C GLU A 698 92.40 -34.55 -1.36
N ASP A 699 92.52 -33.95 -0.17
CA ASP A 699 93.81 -33.71 0.47
C ASP A 699 94.43 -35.01 1.02
N GLN A 700 93.60 -36.02 1.34
CA GLN A 700 94.04 -37.40 1.58
C GLN A 700 94.38 -38.18 0.32
N LEU A 701 94.01 -37.68 -0.87
CA LEU A 701 94.29 -38.31 -2.16
C LEU A 701 95.47 -37.64 -2.91
N LYS A 702 95.93 -36.49 -2.43
CA LYS A 702 97.10 -35.73 -2.92
C LYS A 702 98.39 -36.02 -2.11
N ALA A 703 98.26 -36.72 -0.98
CA ALA A 703 99.32 -37.04 -0.01
C ALA A 703 99.80 -38.49 -0.11
#